data_AF-A0A7V5ALI2-F1
#
_entry.id   AF-A0A7V5ALI2-F1
#
_cell.length_a   1.000
_cell.length_b   1.000
_cell.length_c   1.000
_cell.angle_alpha   90.00
_cell.angle_beta   90.00
_cell.angle_gamma   90.00
#
_symmetry.space_group_name_H-M   'P 1'
#
loop_
_entity.id
_entity.type
_entity.pdbx_description
1 polymer ?
#
loop_
_entity_poly.entity_id
_entity_poly.type
_entity_poly.pdbx_seq_one_letter_code
_entity_poly.pdbx_strand_id
1 'polypeptide(L)'
;MKKVSFTFLSVVLIGFVMVTFILAQADQKSSLATLSGKVVDVTGAGVKGATVIVEGQNLKALTSGDGTFKISGVMPGNVYLYVKAPSKVYLDGETLNAISVKAGTNVADVSITLSGRPSDSAAYVGMKACIGCHADYEKFFDGTPNASVHSRFVTEGTSHMVYPNLWPKPGDKYLPRDEKGNLLMVQDPRDGKGMVNVVLCTRGEGNKREYLFKFYPEQKNGASLKESELDCSASPLEALWIPVAGTIGGEGNWGKGYVDPEHKTPDRYPNFGEGKQRFLARIQDIPYRVKFYNDHNIPLNKGKQNYAPFLPVYIMQDGTPQGSKVLAKGEVGFPSFWLKSPKNWAEPTITLAAECAGCHATGAKVEYKKVGEKEVIVTSWDYVDLNITCEKCHGPGSDHVNTGDKRKIISPRYLTAKAQNDLCGYCHATHDGKSANPKGVFKQGYNEAYKNSIGYGFFVPGIYNLEDFYYNLCKPSTALVYGGDWKEGTFHTWPDQTHGRAHSMEYCEIARSKHWDNGERKLTCSSCHDPHSLDAGPAKLTAGDYTFVNAAYGNNTLCLVCHAGKGSFKEVTKADVAVLQVDAGRKVTKNGTPFSTTPSDAALARNRVARSVAKHMQVGAGMGGALYTPDDPKKPVGNCASCHMPKIGKLQDVNVDAQYHLDFDKNGKSAIAEGNVPSHVFDIVWPAQSAVLKKRDASKGRDVDIMPNSCSKCHDFARTSGDKD
;
A
#
# COMPACT_ATOMS: atom_id res chain seq x y z
N MET A 1 -8.02 89.46 -7.98
CA MET A 1 -9.01 88.74 -7.12
C MET A 1 -8.95 87.26 -7.51
N LYS A 2 -8.71 86.23 -6.70
CA LYS A 2 -8.33 86.00 -5.30
C LYS A 2 -7.44 84.73 -5.35
N LYS A 3 -6.19 84.78 -4.86
CA LYS A 3 -5.40 83.57 -4.56
C LYS A 3 -5.75 83.16 -3.13
N VAL A 4 -6.57 82.12 -2.98
CA VAL A 4 -6.85 81.49 -1.68
C VAL A 4 -5.90 80.30 -1.51
N SER A 5 -5.33 80.22 -0.31
CA SER A 5 -4.23 79.35 0.13
C SER A 5 -4.42 77.86 -0.17
N PHE A 6 -3.48 77.28 -0.94
CA PHE A 6 -3.35 75.84 -1.20
C PHE A 6 -2.71 75.06 -0.04
N THR A 7 -2.28 75.74 1.03
CA THR A 7 -1.48 75.13 2.10
C THR A 7 -2.32 74.40 3.16
N PHE A 8 -3.63 74.66 3.25
CA PHE A 8 -4.49 74.03 4.26
C PHE A 8 -5.07 72.67 3.81
N LEU A 9 -5.18 72.42 2.50
CA LEU A 9 -5.77 71.18 1.97
C LEU A 9 -4.78 69.99 2.03
N SER A 10 -3.49 70.24 1.88
CA SER A 10 -2.45 69.21 1.88
C SER A 10 -2.17 68.62 3.28
N VAL A 11 -2.29 69.42 4.34
CA VAL A 11 -2.08 68.95 5.73
C VAL A 11 -3.25 68.08 6.20
N VAL A 12 -4.49 68.43 5.80
CA VAL A 12 -5.68 67.62 6.09
C VAL A 12 -5.66 66.31 5.31
N LEU A 13 -5.22 66.31 4.04
CA LEU A 13 -5.14 65.10 3.22
C LEU A 13 -4.04 64.13 3.71
N ILE A 14 -2.88 64.63 4.12
CA ILE A 14 -1.80 63.80 4.70
C ILE A 14 -2.20 63.27 6.09
N GLY A 15 -2.89 64.08 6.91
CA GLY A 15 -3.46 63.64 8.17
C GLY A 15 -4.54 62.57 7.99
N PHE A 16 -5.41 62.69 6.99
CA PHE A 16 -6.45 61.70 6.69
C PHE A 16 -5.86 60.38 6.14
N VAL A 17 -4.83 60.45 5.30
CA VAL A 17 -4.10 59.28 4.77
C VAL A 17 -3.29 58.57 5.87
N MET A 18 -2.65 59.30 6.79
CA MET A 18 -2.00 58.67 7.95
C MET A 18 -3.01 58.07 8.93
N VAL A 19 -4.12 58.74 9.22
CA VAL A 19 -5.16 58.21 10.12
C VAL A 19 -5.86 56.98 9.51
N THR A 20 -6.10 56.94 8.20
CA THR A 20 -6.63 55.74 7.52
C THR A 20 -5.63 54.59 7.47
N PHE A 21 -4.32 54.86 7.30
CA PHE A 21 -3.29 53.82 7.43
C PHE A 21 -3.14 53.30 8.87
N ILE A 22 -3.25 54.18 9.87
CA ILE A 22 -3.19 53.81 11.30
C ILE A 22 -4.44 53.02 11.71
N LEU A 23 -5.63 53.40 11.22
CA LEU A 23 -6.87 52.65 11.43
C LEU A 23 -6.85 51.29 10.72
N ALA A 24 -6.33 51.20 9.48
CA ALA A 24 -6.17 49.93 8.78
C ALA A 24 -5.15 48.99 9.47
N GLN A 25 -4.06 49.52 10.04
CA GLN A 25 -3.13 48.74 10.85
C GLN A 25 -3.70 48.36 12.23
N ALA A 26 -4.57 49.18 12.81
CA ALA A 26 -5.29 48.87 14.04
C ALA A 26 -6.38 47.81 13.83
N ASP A 27 -7.11 47.85 12.72
CA ASP A 27 -8.08 46.83 12.30
C ASP A 27 -7.42 45.51 11.89
N GLN A 28 -6.21 45.56 11.30
CA GLN A 28 -5.40 44.36 11.10
C GLN A 28 -4.88 43.75 12.41
N LYS A 29 -4.62 44.55 13.46
CA LYS A 29 -4.22 44.02 14.78
C LYS A 29 -5.40 43.54 15.63
N SER A 30 -6.58 44.14 15.50
CA SER A 30 -7.80 43.73 16.22
C SER A 30 -8.40 42.41 15.71
N SER A 31 -8.01 42.00 14.50
CA SER A 31 -8.45 40.75 13.86
C SER A 31 -7.53 39.55 14.11
N LEU A 32 -6.35 39.74 14.71
CA LEU A 32 -5.43 38.64 15.00
C LEU A 32 -5.88 37.83 16.22
N ALA A 33 -5.71 36.52 16.13
CA ALA A 33 -6.08 35.57 17.17
C ALA A 33 -4.89 35.18 18.06
N THR A 34 -5.22 34.52 19.17
CA THR A 34 -4.24 33.85 20.02
C THR A 34 -4.53 32.36 20.08
N LEU A 35 -3.50 31.54 19.94
CA LEU A 35 -3.55 30.10 20.21
C LEU A 35 -2.85 29.79 21.53
N SER A 36 -3.43 28.92 22.33
CA SER A 36 -2.78 28.39 23.53
C SER A 36 -3.12 26.91 23.74
N GLY A 37 -2.21 26.20 24.37
CA GLY A 37 -2.36 24.76 24.51
C GLY A 37 -1.22 24.11 25.29
N LYS A 38 -1.11 22.79 25.18
CA LYS A 38 -0.03 21.99 25.78
C LYS A 38 0.59 21.03 24.77
N VAL A 39 1.91 20.91 24.82
CA VAL A 39 2.65 19.78 24.25
C VAL A 39 2.94 18.79 25.37
N VAL A 40 2.53 17.54 25.18
CA VAL A 40 2.70 16.46 26.15
C VAL A 40 3.41 15.26 25.53
N ASP A 41 3.96 14.38 26.34
CA ASP A 41 4.46 13.08 25.90
C ASP A 41 3.36 12.01 25.93
N VAL A 42 3.71 10.79 25.51
CA VAL A 42 2.79 9.63 25.48
C VAL A 42 2.27 9.18 26.86
N THR A 43 2.82 9.70 27.96
CA THR A 43 2.34 9.48 29.33
C THR A 43 1.41 10.60 29.80
N GLY A 44 1.30 11.70 29.03
CA GLY A 44 0.55 12.90 29.38
C GLY A 44 1.36 13.96 30.12
N ALA A 45 2.65 13.73 30.35
CA ALA A 45 3.51 14.71 31.01
C ALA A 45 3.88 15.86 30.05
N GLY A 46 3.96 17.08 30.58
CA GLY A 46 4.32 18.26 29.78
C GLY A 46 5.75 18.22 29.24
N VAL A 47 5.92 18.55 27.97
CA VAL A 47 7.24 18.58 27.31
C VAL A 47 7.77 20.02 27.35
N LYS A 48 8.82 20.26 28.13
CA LYS A 48 9.49 21.57 28.25
C LYS A 48 10.36 21.89 27.04
N GLY A 49 10.30 23.13 26.56
CA GLY A 49 11.20 23.67 25.53
C GLY A 49 10.93 23.20 24.10
N ALA A 50 9.82 22.49 23.85
CA ALA A 50 9.40 22.15 22.50
C ALA A 50 9.05 23.45 21.74
N THR A 51 9.41 23.53 20.46
CA THR A 51 9.07 24.72 19.64
C THR A 51 7.79 24.44 18.87
N VAL A 52 6.72 25.15 19.22
CA VAL A 52 5.43 25.11 18.52
C VAL A 52 5.45 26.19 17.43
N ILE A 53 5.15 25.81 16.19
CA ILE A 53 5.25 26.65 15.00
C ILE A 53 3.89 26.66 14.30
N VAL A 54 3.37 27.85 13.99
CA VAL A 54 2.19 28.00 13.12
C VAL A 54 2.64 27.91 11.68
N GLU A 55 2.21 26.86 10.98
CA GLU A 55 2.59 26.64 9.59
C GLU A 55 2.15 27.80 8.70
N GLY A 56 3.05 28.26 7.82
CA GLY A 56 2.79 29.36 6.89
C GLY A 56 2.76 30.77 7.49
N GLN A 57 2.87 30.95 8.81
CA GLN A 57 2.74 32.28 9.45
C GLN A 57 4.03 32.80 10.13
N ASN A 58 5.14 32.07 10.10
CA ASN A 58 6.41 32.43 10.77
C ASN A 58 6.23 32.80 12.27
N LEU A 59 5.20 32.26 12.92
CA LEU A 59 4.93 32.43 14.35
C LEU A 59 5.36 31.18 15.10
N LYS A 60 6.00 31.36 16.25
CA LYS A 60 6.44 30.26 17.10
C LYS A 60 6.45 30.61 18.57
N ALA A 61 6.31 29.60 19.43
CA ALA A 61 6.50 29.72 20.87
C ALA A 61 7.23 28.50 21.43
N LEU A 62 7.97 28.70 22.53
CA LEU A 62 8.53 27.61 23.31
C LEU A 62 7.55 27.18 24.39
N THR A 63 7.50 25.89 24.68
CA THR A 63 6.69 25.36 25.77
C THR A 63 7.35 25.58 27.14
N SER A 64 6.52 25.90 28.13
CA SER A 64 6.91 26.03 29.54
C SER A 64 7.20 24.67 30.17
N GLY A 65 7.58 24.66 31.45
CA GLY A 65 7.92 23.43 32.18
C GLY A 65 6.82 22.37 32.20
N ASP A 66 5.56 22.79 32.20
CA ASP A 66 4.37 21.94 32.18
C ASP A 66 3.85 21.67 30.75
N GLY A 67 4.62 22.03 29.73
CA GLY A 67 4.27 21.86 28.32
C GLY A 67 3.40 22.96 27.72
N THR A 68 2.98 23.96 28.49
CA THR A 68 2.09 25.02 27.97
C THR A 68 2.76 25.94 26.97
N PHE A 69 2.02 26.38 25.95
CA PHE A 69 2.46 27.40 24.99
C PHE A 69 1.35 28.45 24.76
N LYS A 70 1.76 29.63 24.30
CA LYS A 70 0.87 30.71 23.84
C LYS A 70 1.50 31.40 22.63
N ILE A 71 0.76 31.49 21.53
CA ILE A 71 1.16 32.18 20.30
C ILE A 71 0.12 33.25 20.00
N SER A 72 0.52 34.51 20.05
CA SER A 72 -0.32 35.66 19.65
C SER A 72 -0.03 36.07 18.21
N GLY A 73 -0.97 36.77 17.58
CA GLY A 73 -0.79 37.32 16.24
C GLY A 73 -1.17 36.36 15.11
N VAL A 74 -1.90 35.29 15.42
CA VAL A 74 -2.27 34.25 14.46
C VAL A 74 -3.33 34.79 13.50
N MET A 75 -3.07 34.69 12.21
CA MET A 75 -4.02 35.10 11.18
C MET A 75 -5.25 34.16 11.18
N PRO A 76 -6.46 34.70 11.02
CA PRO A 76 -7.68 33.89 10.94
C PRO A 76 -7.66 32.90 9.78
N GLY A 77 -8.32 31.76 9.96
CA GLY A 77 -8.37 30.68 8.99
C GLY A 77 -8.15 29.32 9.65
N ASN A 78 -8.03 28.29 8.82
CA ASN A 78 -7.64 26.96 9.27
C ASN A 78 -6.12 26.90 9.33
N VAL A 79 -5.57 26.63 10.52
CA VAL A 79 -4.12 26.61 10.77
C VAL A 79 -3.68 25.26 11.31
N TYR A 80 -2.44 24.88 10.98
CA TYR A 80 -1.77 23.71 11.53
C TYR A 80 -0.61 24.12 12.41
N LEU A 81 -0.36 23.32 13.45
CA LEU A 81 0.80 23.48 14.32
C LEU A 81 1.78 22.34 14.11
N TYR A 82 3.02 22.70 13.80
CA TYR A 82 4.17 21.80 13.83
C TYR A 82 4.90 21.95 15.17
N VAL A 83 5.41 20.87 15.72
CA VAL A 83 6.18 20.87 16.97
C VAL A 83 7.54 20.24 16.75
N LYS A 84 8.58 21.07 16.85
CA LYS A 84 9.97 20.59 16.91
C LYS A 84 10.26 20.08 18.31
N ALA A 85 10.65 18.81 18.41
CA ALA A 85 11.04 18.18 19.66
C ALA A 85 12.26 18.90 20.28
N PRO A 86 12.29 19.09 21.61
CA PRO A 86 13.39 19.78 22.29
C PRO A 86 14.66 18.93 22.43
N SER A 87 14.55 17.60 22.26
CA SER A 87 15.64 16.65 22.42
C SER A 87 15.34 15.35 21.67
N LYS A 88 16.37 14.50 21.54
CA LYS A 88 16.26 13.15 20.94
C LYS A 88 15.44 12.15 21.78
N VAL A 89 14.84 12.54 22.90
CA VAL A 89 13.92 11.66 23.65
C VAL A 89 12.55 11.58 22.95
N TYR A 90 12.23 12.58 22.14
CA TYR A 90 10.97 12.68 21.42
C TYR A 90 11.21 12.76 19.91
N LEU A 91 10.17 12.42 19.16
CA LEU A 91 10.07 12.75 17.74
C LEU A 91 9.25 14.03 17.57
N ASP A 92 9.48 14.70 16.45
CA ASP A 92 8.64 15.84 16.04
C ASP A 92 7.18 15.38 15.88
N GLY A 93 6.25 16.30 16.11
CA GLY A 93 4.82 16.03 16.02
C GLY A 93 4.08 17.20 15.39
N GLU A 94 2.80 17.02 15.08
CA GLU A 94 1.96 18.09 14.53
C GLU A 94 0.48 17.82 14.78
N THR A 95 -0.36 18.82 14.48
CA THR A 95 -1.81 18.64 14.37
C THR A 95 -2.19 18.07 13.01
N LEU A 96 -2.92 16.95 12.98
CA LEU A 96 -3.45 16.38 11.73
C LEU A 96 -4.79 16.99 11.30
N ASN A 97 -5.56 17.54 12.25
CA ASN A 97 -6.76 18.31 11.95
C ASN A 97 -6.41 19.80 12.03
N ALA A 98 -6.95 20.58 11.10
CA ALA A 98 -6.79 22.02 11.15
C ALA A 98 -7.50 22.60 12.38
N ILE A 99 -6.85 23.58 13.01
CA ILE A 99 -7.43 24.39 14.07
C ILE A 99 -8.16 25.54 13.39
N SER A 100 -9.47 25.63 13.58
CA SER A 100 -10.26 26.73 13.03
C SER A 100 -10.11 27.97 13.90
N VAL A 101 -9.51 29.02 13.35
CA VAL A 101 -9.22 30.28 14.04
C VAL A 101 -10.08 31.39 13.45
N LYS A 102 -10.91 32.01 14.28
CA LYS A 102 -11.73 33.16 13.89
C LYS A 102 -11.03 34.47 14.26
N ALA A 103 -11.35 35.55 13.53
CA ALA A 103 -10.78 36.87 13.80
C ALA A 103 -11.01 37.32 15.25
N GLY A 104 -9.94 37.80 15.89
CA GLY A 104 -9.94 38.31 17.26
C GLY A 104 -10.25 37.27 18.35
N THR A 105 -10.21 35.97 18.04
CA THR A 105 -10.54 34.92 19.02
C THR A 105 -9.33 34.36 19.76
N ASN A 106 -9.59 33.79 20.94
CA ASN A 106 -8.63 32.98 21.68
C ASN A 106 -9.04 31.51 21.53
N VAL A 107 -8.22 30.71 20.86
CA VAL A 107 -8.40 29.26 20.80
C VAL A 107 -7.49 28.63 21.84
N ALA A 108 -8.09 28.02 22.85
CA ALA A 108 -7.40 27.37 23.95
C ALA A 108 -7.43 25.84 23.81
N ASP A 109 -6.78 25.16 24.76
CA ASP A 109 -6.82 23.70 24.93
C ASP A 109 -6.35 22.88 23.73
N VAL A 110 -5.53 23.48 22.87
CA VAL A 110 -4.87 22.74 21.78
C VAL A 110 -3.86 21.76 22.41
N SER A 111 -4.04 20.47 22.17
CA SER A 111 -3.14 19.44 22.69
C SER A 111 -2.40 18.75 21.55
N ILE A 112 -1.08 18.63 21.71
CA ILE A 112 -0.21 17.90 20.78
C ILE A 112 0.59 16.91 21.61
N THR A 113 0.51 15.62 21.26
CA THR A 113 1.29 14.57 21.90
C THR A 113 2.49 14.24 21.03
N LEU A 114 3.70 14.24 21.61
CA LEU A 114 4.90 13.78 20.93
C LEU A 114 5.10 12.28 21.13
N SER A 115 5.47 11.59 20.05
CA SER A 115 5.96 10.22 20.13
C SER A 115 7.28 10.17 20.91
N GLY A 116 7.47 9.09 21.66
CA GLY A 116 8.79 8.71 22.16
C GLY A 116 9.76 8.39 21.01
N ARG A 117 11.06 8.45 21.31
CA ARG A 117 12.13 8.02 20.41
C ARG A 117 13.04 7.03 21.17
N PRO A 118 13.29 5.82 20.63
CA PRO A 118 14.27 4.91 21.21
C PRO A 118 15.69 5.51 21.17
N SER A 119 16.59 5.04 22.04
CA SER A 119 17.99 5.48 21.99
C SER A 119 18.68 5.01 20.70
N ASP A 120 19.79 5.66 20.34
CA ASP A 120 20.58 5.28 19.16
C ASP A 120 21.21 3.87 19.32
N SER A 121 21.27 3.35 20.55
CA SER A 121 21.72 2.00 20.90
C SER A 121 20.61 0.95 20.99
N ALA A 122 19.33 1.34 20.82
CA ALA A 122 18.23 0.41 20.92
C ALA A 122 18.31 -0.69 19.86
N ALA A 123 17.98 -1.92 20.26
CA ALA A 123 17.98 -3.10 19.42
C ALA A 123 16.56 -3.63 19.20
N TYR A 124 16.39 -4.33 18.09
CA TYR A 124 15.18 -5.09 17.80
C TYR A 124 15.13 -6.31 18.72
N VAL A 125 13.97 -6.57 19.33
CA VAL A 125 13.76 -7.68 20.29
C VAL A 125 12.78 -8.73 19.80
N GLY A 126 12.01 -8.41 18.75
CA GLY A 126 11.13 -9.35 18.06
C GLY A 126 9.75 -9.46 18.67
N MET A 127 8.82 -9.94 17.85
CA MET A 127 7.41 -10.05 18.17
C MET A 127 7.15 -10.86 19.44
N LYS A 128 7.91 -11.93 19.67
CA LYS A 128 7.78 -12.80 20.85
C LYS A 128 7.96 -12.02 22.16
N ALA A 129 8.89 -11.07 22.20
CA ALA A 129 9.09 -10.22 23.37
C ALA A 129 7.91 -9.26 23.57
N CYS A 130 7.38 -8.69 22.48
CA CYS A 130 6.26 -7.77 22.52
C CYS A 130 4.97 -8.43 23.01
N ILE A 131 4.59 -9.58 22.44
CA ILE A 131 3.34 -10.29 22.79
C ILE A 131 3.34 -10.82 24.23
N GLY A 132 4.53 -11.04 24.83
CA GLY A 132 4.65 -11.43 26.24
C GLY A 132 4.01 -10.42 27.21
N CYS A 133 3.99 -9.13 26.85
CA CYS A 133 3.33 -8.07 27.62
C CYS A 133 2.07 -7.52 26.91
N HIS A 134 1.94 -7.71 25.59
CA HIS A 134 0.86 -7.20 24.74
C HIS A 134 0.00 -8.33 24.16
N ALA A 135 -0.39 -9.30 24.98
CA ALA A 135 -1.09 -10.52 24.56
C ALA A 135 -2.39 -10.29 23.77
N ASP A 136 -3.09 -9.17 24.00
CA ASP A 136 -4.31 -8.81 23.25
C ASP A 136 -4.10 -8.72 21.73
N TYR A 137 -2.85 -8.52 21.30
CA TYR A 137 -2.50 -8.43 19.89
C TYR A 137 -2.07 -9.76 19.26
N GLU A 138 -1.90 -10.83 20.04
CA GLU A 138 -1.43 -12.14 19.54
C GLU A 138 -2.29 -12.65 18.37
N LYS A 139 -3.62 -12.55 18.50
CA LYS A 139 -4.60 -12.94 17.46
C LYS A 139 -4.43 -12.24 16.11
N PHE A 140 -3.73 -11.10 16.06
CA PHE A 140 -3.45 -10.40 14.80
C PHE A 140 -2.18 -10.91 14.11
N PHE A 141 -1.43 -11.81 14.73
CA PHE A 141 -0.17 -12.34 14.22
C PHE A 141 0.00 -13.86 14.39
N ASP A 142 -1.01 -14.57 14.89
CA ASP A 142 -0.97 -15.98 15.30
C ASP A 142 -0.86 -17.03 14.18
N GLY A 143 -0.62 -16.63 12.93
CA GLY A 143 -0.54 -17.57 11.80
C GLY A 143 -1.88 -18.19 11.35
N THR A 144 -3.01 -17.93 12.02
CA THR A 144 -4.36 -18.42 11.62
C THR A 144 -4.94 -17.63 10.45
N PRO A 145 -5.78 -18.14 9.52
CA PRO A 145 -6.30 -17.37 8.36
C PRO A 145 -6.83 -15.95 8.62
N ASN A 146 -7.16 -15.62 9.86
CA ASN A 146 -7.59 -14.31 10.30
C ASN A 146 -6.47 -13.35 10.73
N ALA A 147 -5.18 -13.67 10.71
CA ALA A 147 -4.16 -12.70 11.17
C ALA A 147 -3.80 -11.66 10.08
N SER A 148 -3.17 -10.56 10.49
CA SER A 148 -2.85 -9.41 9.63
C SER A 148 -1.97 -9.81 8.44
N VAL A 149 -2.35 -9.37 7.24
CA VAL A 149 -1.66 -9.69 5.97
C VAL A 149 -0.17 -9.29 5.96
N HIS A 150 0.21 -8.28 6.76
CA HIS A 150 1.60 -7.85 6.87
C HIS A 150 2.51 -8.91 7.52
N SER A 151 1.95 -9.80 8.35
CA SER A 151 2.71 -10.82 9.10
C SER A 151 3.04 -12.11 8.33
N ARG A 152 2.50 -12.26 7.10
CA ARG A 152 2.39 -13.56 6.39
C ARG A 152 3.05 -13.62 5.04
N PHE A 153 3.92 -12.67 4.75
CA PHE A 153 4.39 -12.55 3.39
C PHE A 153 5.31 -13.70 2.99
N VAL A 154 6.25 -14.10 3.86
CA VAL A 154 7.21 -15.18 3.66
C VAL A 154 6.94 -16.27 4.67
N THR A 155 6.64 -17.47 4.20
CA THR A 155 6.48 -18.66 5.05
C THR A 155 7.58 -19.65 4.71
N GLU A 156 8.36 -20.05 5.72
CA GLU A 156 9.35 -21.11 5.56
C GLU A 156 8.66 -22.48 5.51
N GLY A 157 9.06 -23.33 4.57
CA GLY A 157 8.39 -24.60 4.30
C GLY A 157 7.08 -24.45 3.52
N THR A 158 6.22 -25.46 3.60
CA THR A 158 5.01 -25.59 2.77
C THR A 158 3.72 -25.65 3.59
N SER A 159 3.79 -25.29 4.88
CA SER A 159 2.65 -25.33 5.79
C SER A 159 1.49 -24.42 5.36
N HIS A 160 1.80 -23.32 4.65
CA HIS A 160 0.82 -22.35 4.16
C HIS A 160 0.63 -22.42 2.63
N MET A 161 0.90 -23.58 2.02
CA MET A 161 0.64 -23.80 0.59
C MET A 161 -0.84 -23.56 0.26
N VAL A 162 -1.13 -22.67 -0.69
CA VAL A 162 -2.49 -22.46 -1.20
C VAL A 162 -2.72 -23.29 -2.46
N TYR A 163 -3.98 -23.65 -2.70
CA TYR A 163 -4.38 -24.52 -3.81
C TYR A 163 -3.55 -25.80 -3.96
N PRO A 164 -3.35 -26.59 -2.88
CA PRO A 164 -2.60 -27.85 -2.97
C PRO A 164 -3.26 -28.86 -3.92
N ASN A 165 -4.53 -28.67 -4.26
CA ASN A 165 -5.26 -29.45 -5.26
C ASN A 165 -4.92 -29.10 -6.71
N LEU A 166 -4.36 -27.91 -7.00
CA LEU A 166 -3.85 -27.58 -8.34
C LEU A 166 -2.52 -28.28 -8.64
N TRP A 167 -1.75 -28.59 -7.59
CA TRP A 167 -0.57 -29.43 -7.72
C TRP A 167 -0.96 -30.87 -8.06
N PRO A 168 -0.21 -31.55 -8.95
CA PRO A 168 -0.54 -32.92 -9.35
C PRO A 168 -0.52 -33.86 -8.16
N LYS A 169 -1.31 -34.94 -8.21
CA LYS A 169 -1.21 -36.02 -7.22
C LYS A 169 0.14 -36.73 -7.34
N PRO A 170 0.61 -37.44 -6.30
CA PRO A 170 1.81 -38.27 -6.42
C PRO A 170 1.71 -39.22 -7.62
N GLY A 171 2.73 -39.23 -8.49
CA GLY A 171 2.76 -40.02 -9.72
C GLY A 171 2.19 -39.30 -10.96
N ASP A 172 1.35 -38.28 -10.78
CA ASP A 172 0.90 -37.40 -11.87
C ASP A 172 1.90 -36.26 -12.13
N LYS A 173 1.66 -35.52 -13.22
CA LYS A 173 2.46 -34.35 -13.63
C LYS A 173 1.59 -33.14 -13.90
N TYR A 174 2.15 -31.96 -13.71
CA TYR A 174 1.62 -30.73 -14.31
C TYR A 174 2.69 -30.11 -15.20
N LEU A 175 2.30 -29.78 -16.43
CA LEU A 175 3.16 -29.15 -17.43
C LEU A 175 2.83 -27.66 -17.50
N PRO A 176 3.68 -26.76 -16.97
CA PRO A 176 3.46 -25.32 -17.04
C PRO A 176 3.43 -24.83 -18.49
N ARG A 177 2.61 -23.81 -18.75
CA ARG A 177 2.41 -23.23 -20.08
C ARG A 177 2.59 -21.71 -20.07
N ASP A 178 2.93 -21.14 -21.22
CA ASP A 178 2.96 -19.69 -21.47
C ASP A 178 1.54 -19.11 -21.69
N GLU A 179 1.42 -17.80 -21.90
CA GLU A 179 0.11 -17.15 -22.13
C GLU A 179 -0.63 -17.64 -23.38
N LYS A 180 0.05 -18.34 -24.30
CA LYS A 180 -0.51 -18.91 -25.54
C LYS A 180 -0.78 -20.42 -25.44
N GLY A 181 -0.52 -21.02 -24.28
CA GLY A 181 -0.70 -22.45 -24.04
C GLY A 181 0.48 -23.34 -24.48
N ASN A 182 1.62 -22.79 -24.89
CA ASN A 182 2.80 -23.58 -25.24
C ASN A 182 3.52 -24.07 -23.99
N LEU A 183 4.19 -25.23 -24.08
CA LEU A 183 5.01 -25.75 -22.98
C LEU A 183 6.09 -24.77 -22.57
N LEU A 184 6.24 -24.61 -21.26
CA LEU A 184 7.18 -23.68 -20.71
C LEU A 184 8.63 -24.21 -20.77
N MET A 185 9.53 -23.32 -21.14
CA MET A 185 10.97 -23.48 -20.94
C MET A 185 11.49 -22.39 -20.01
N VAL A 186 12.47 -22.74 -19.18
CA VAL A 186 13.04 -21.88 -18.13
C VAL A 186 14.56 -22.02 -18.09
N GLN A 187 15.27 -21.03 -17.55
CA GLN A 187 16.72 -21.03 -17.40
C GLN A 187 17.17 -22.33 -16.73
N ASP A 188 18.19 -22.99 -17.28
CA ASP A 188 18.74 -24.22 -16.69
C ASP A 188 19.40 -23.90 -15.33
N PRO A 189 18.91 -24.49 -14.21
CA PRO A 189 19.52 -24.27 -12.91
C PRO A 189 20.89 -24.94 -12.73
N ARG A 190 21.37 -25.73 -13.68
CA ARG A 190 22.70 -26.38 -13.63
C ARG A 190 23.83 -25.36 -13.76
N ASP A 191 23.73 -24.49 -14.75
CA ASP A 191 24.80 -23.57 -15.14
C ASP A 191 24.31 -22.15 -15.46
N GLY A 192 23.00 -21.90 -15.39
CA GLY A 192 22.39 -20.60 -15.68
C GLY A 192 22.27 -20.29 -17.17
N LYS A 193 22.58 -21.25 -18.07
CA LYS A 193 22.59 -21.06 -19.52
C LYS A 193 21.52 -21.91 -20.20
N GLY A 194 21.12 -21.49 -21.40
CA GLY A 194 20.09 -22.19 -22.15
C GLY A 194 18.72 -22.16 -21.47
N MET A 195 17.79 -22.92 -22.04
CA MET A 195 16.42 -23.04 -21.54
C MET A 195 16.03 -24.51 -21.56
N VAL A 196 15.34 -24.97 -20.51
CA VAL A 196 14.94 -26.37 -20.35
C VAL A 196 13.48 -26.50 -19.96
N ASN A 197 12.87 -27.65 -20.26
CA ASN A 197 11.52 -27.95 -19.80
C ASN A 197 11.48 -28.15 -18.29
N VAL A 198 10.40 -27.67 -17.68
CA VAL A 198 10.10 -27.83 -16.27
C VAL A 198 8.78 -28.55 -16.08
N VAL A 199 8.72 -29.45 -15.10
CA VAL A 199 7.53 -30.21 -14.72
C VAL A 199 7.29 -30.00 -13.24
N LEU A 200 6.04 -29.70 -12.85
CA LEU A 200 5.67 -29.71 -11.44
C LEU A 200 5.27 -31.12 -11.04
N CYS A 201 5.79 -31.56 -9.91
CA CYS A 201 5.62 -32.90 -9.38
C CYS A 201 5.28 -32.85 -7.90
N THR A 202 4.67 -33.93 -7.43
CA THR A 202 4.41 -34.16 -6.01
C THR A 202 4.95 -35.52 -5.60
N ARG A 203 5.50 -35.63 -4.39
CA ARG A 203 5.83 -36.91 -3.74
C ARG A 203 5.23 -36.95 -2.34
N GLY A 204 4.94 -38.15 -1.84
CA GLY A 204 4.32 -38.33 -0.52
C GLY A 204 2.88 -37.81 -0.43
N GLU A 205 2.23 -38.05 0.71
CA GLU A 205 0.82 -37.67 0.95
C GLU A 205 0.64 -36.96 2.29
N GLY A 206 -0.50 -36.29 2.45
CA GLY A 206 -0.88 -35.60 3.68
C GLY A 206 0.16 -34.55 4.11
N ASN A 207 0.57 -34.61 5.38
CA ASN A 207 1.58 -33.71 5.95
C ASN A 207 3.03 -34.01 5.49
N LYS A 208 3.26 -35.11 4.76
CA LYS A 208 4.56 -35.46 4.16
C LYS A 208 4.60 -35.15 2.66
N ARG A 209 3.60 -34.42 2.16
CA ARG A 209 3.53 -34.04 0.75
C ARG A 209 4.63 -33.04 0.40
N GLU A 210 5.51 -33.45 -0.50
CA GLU A 210 6.57 -32.62 -1.08
C GLU A 210 6.14 -32.07 -2.43
N TYR A 211 6.40 -30.79 -2.66
CA TYR A 211 6.13 -30.10 -3.92
C TYR A 211 7.45 -29.82 -4.61
N LEU A 212 7.60 -30.27 -5.85
CA LEU A 212 8.89 -30.38 -6.52
C LEU A 212 8.82 -29.80 -7.94
N PHE A 213 9.88 -29.12 -8.33
CA PHE A 213 10.14 -28.72 -9.71
C PHE A 213 11.19 -29.66 -10.30
N LYS A 214 10.84 -30.38 -11.37
CA LYS A 214 11.74 -31.23 -12.14
C LYS A 214 12.20 -30.48 -13.39
N PHE A 215 13.50 -30.29 -13.54
CA PHE A 215 14.13 -29.62 -14.68
C PHE A 215 14.86 -30.64 -15.55
N TYR A 216 14.39 -30.77 -16.79
CA TYR A 216 15.04 -31.64 -17.76
C TYR A 216 16.39 -31.07 -18.19
N PRO A 217 17.35 -31.91 -18.61
CA PRO A 217 18.59 -31.42 -19.21
C PRO A 217 18.30 -30.76 -20.56
N GLU A 218 19.16 -29.84 -20.97
CA GLU A 218 19.15 -29.33 -22.34
C GLU A 218 19.35 -30.49 -23.34
N GLN A 219 18.60 -30.45 -24.44
CA GLN A 219 18.61 -31.53 -25.42
C GLN A 219 19.71 -31.33 -26.45
N LYS A 220 20.38 -32.42 -26.84
CA LYS A 220 21.43 -32.39 -27.87
C LYS A 220 20.87 -31.84 -29.19
N ASN A 221 21.66 -31.03 -29.88
CA ASN A 221 21.34 -30.44 -31.18
C ASN A 221 20.03 -29.62 -31.20
N GLY A 222 19.55 -29.13 -30.05
CA GLY A 222 18.34 -28.31 -29.96
C GLY A 222 17.03 -29.09 -30.17
N ALA A 223 17.04 -30.42 -30.01
CA ALA A 223 15.83 -31.21 -30.10
C ALA A 223 14.79 -30.78 -29.04
N SER A 224 13.51 -30.80 -29.38
CA SER A 224 12.42 -30.48 -28.43
C SER A 224 11.81 -31.76 -27.86
N LEU A 225 11.56 -31.78 -26.55
CA LEU A 225 10.84 -32.87 -25.90
C LEU A 225 9.34 -32.76 -26.17
N LYS A 226 8.69 -33.90 -26.42
CA LYS A 226 7.23 -34.01 -26.51
C LYS A 226 6.60 -34.07 -25.11
N GLU A 227 5.33 -33.71 -25.00
CA GLU A 227 4.57 -33.79 -23.72
C GLU A 227 4.56 -35.18 -23.10
N SER A 228 4.58 -36.24 -23.93
CA SER A 228 4.64 -37.63 -23.48
C SER A 228 5.97 -38.00 -22.82
N GLU A 229 7.05 -37.26 -23.09
CA GLU A 229 8.40 -37.51 -22.57
C GLU A 229 8.68 -36.75 -21.25
N LEU A 230 7.78 -35.82 -20.90
CA LEU A 230 7.83 -35.06 -19.65
C LEU A 230 6.99 -35.77 -18.60
N ASP A 231 7.53 -36.13 -17.45
CA ASP A 231 6.84 -36.87 -16.38
C ASP A 231 7.50 -36.64 -15.00
N CYS A 232 6.94 -37.27 -13.97
CA CYS A 232 7.46 -37.23 -12.60
C CYS A 232 8.21 -38.51 -12.19
N SER A 233 8.67 -39.31 -13.16
CA SER A 233 9.54 -40.47 -12.92
C SER A 233 10.97 -40.04 -12.59
N ALA A 234 11.81 -40.94 -12.07
CA ALA A 234 13.22 -40.64 -11.81
C ALA A 234 14.05 -40.40 -13.08
N SER A 235 13.54 -40.77 -14.25
CA SER A 235 14.22 -40.61 -15.55
C SER A 235 13.87 -39.26 -16.20
N PRO A 236 14.80 -38.65 -16.97
CA PRO A 236 16.20 -39.02 -17.09
C PRO A 236 16.94 -38.77 -15.76
N LEU A 237 17.97 -39.56 -15.46
CA LEU A 237 18.72 -39.47 -14.19
C LEU A 237 19.43 -38.12 -14.03
N GLU A 238 19.70 -37.46 -15.14
CA GLU A 238 20.31 -36.15 -15.23
C GLU A 238 19.33 -35.01 -14.91
N ALA A 239 18.03 -35.28 -14.79
CA ALA A 239 17.03 -34.29 -14.40
C ALA A 239 17.28 -33.77 -12.99
N LEU A 240 17.22 -32.45 -12.81
CA LEU A 240 17.35 -31.82 -11.50
C LEU A 240 15.99 -31.74 -10.82
N TRP A 241 15.98 -31.93 -9.51
CA TRP A 241 14.81 -31.83 -8.66
C TRP A 241 15.05 -30.75 -7.62
N ILE A 242 14.20 -29.72 -7.62
CA ILE A 242 14.31 -28.62 -6.67
C ILE A 242 13.01 -28.58 -5.86
N PRO A 243 13.07 -28.80 -4.53
CA PRO A 243 11.91 -28.73 -3.67
C PRO A 243 11.47 -27.29 -3.44
N VAL A 244 10.15 -27.11 -3.28
CA VAL A 244 9.62 -25.89 -2.68
C VAL A 244 10.00 -25.87 -1.20
N ALA A 245 10.82 -24.89 -0.83
CA ALA A 245 11.35 -24.73 0.52
C ALA A 245 10.66 -23.63 1.33
N GLY A 246 9.74 -22.90 0.70
CA GLY A 246 9.04 -21.77 1.28
C GLY A 246 8.00 -21.21 0.31
N THR A 247 7.10 -20.38 0.81
CA THR A 247 6.10 -19.68 0.00
C THR A 247 6.15 -18.17 0.24
N ILE A 248 5.73 -17.41 -0.77
CA ILE A 248 5.48 -15.97 -0.64
C ILE A 248 4.04 -15.65 -1.04
N GLY A 249 3.29 -15.01 -0.14
CA GLY A 249 1.93 -14.55 -0.36
C GLY A 249 0.87 -15.65 -0.43
N GLY A 250 -0.34 -15.28 -0.84
CA GLY A 250 -1.47 -16.19 -1.11
C GLY A 250 -2.47 -16.30 0.03
N GLU A 251 -2.14 -15.78 1.20
CA GLU A 251 -2.81 -16.06 2.48
C GLU A 251 -3.84 -14.99 2.89
N GLY A 252 -4.41 -14.25 1.93
CA GLY A 252 -5.54 -13.34 2.18
C GLY A 252 -6.75 -14.07 2.77
N ASN A 253 -7.86 -13.38 3.08
CA ASN A 253 -9.04 -13.95 3.79
C ASN A 253 -9.76 -15.11 3.06
N TRP A 254 -9.17 -15.56 1.97
CA TRP A 254 -9.55 -16.69 1.14
C TRP A 254 -8.75 -17.93 1.50
N GLY A 255 -8.28 -18.06 2.75
CA GLY A 255 -8.10 -19.38 3.37
C GLY A 255 -9.38 -20.24 3.26
N LYS A 256 -10.54 -19.60 3.01
CA LYS A 256 -11.74 -20.26 2.52
C LYS A 256 -11.78 -20.57 1.03
N GLY A 257 -11.03 -19.99 0.11
CA GLY A 257 -10.92 -20.46 -1.28
C GLY A 257 -10.44 -21.92 -1.41
N TYR A 258 -9.81 -22.46 -0.36
CA TYR A 258 -9.54 -23.89 -0.21
C TYR A 258 -10.78 -24.73 0.19
N VAL A 259 -11.78 -24.15 0.87
CA VAL A 259 -13.00 -24.81 1.41
C VAL A 259 -14.35 -24.24 0.90
N ASP A 260 -14.33 -23.19 0.09
CA ASP A 260 -15.42 -22.38 -0.47
C ASP A 260 -14.97 -21.71 -1.80
N PRO A 261 -14.55 -22.51 -2.81
CA PRO A 261 -14.13 -22.01 -4.11
C PRO A 261 -15.25 -21.28 -4.87
N GLU A 262 -16.51 -21.41 -4.44
CA GLU A 262 -17.69 -20.75 -5.02
C GLU A 262 -18.10 -19.47 -4.27
N HIS A 263 -17.34 -19.07 -3.25
CA HIS A 263 -17.48 -17.78 -2.58
C HIS A 263 -18.85 -17.59 -1.88
N LYS A 264 -19.40 -18.66 -1.31
CA LYS A 264 -20.72 -18.65 -0.65
C LYS A 264 -20.71 -17.93 0.69
N THR A 265 -19.54 -17.77 1.32
CA THR A 265 -19.37 -17.01 2.57
C THR A 265 -19.03 -15.55 2.26
N PRO A 266 -19.84 -14.57 2.70
CA PRO A 266 -19.51 -13.15 2.57
C PRO A 266 -18.20 -12.81 3.28
N ASP A 267 -17.34 -12.05 2.61
CA ASP A 267 -16.10 -11.56 3.20
C ASP A 267 -16.41 -10.56 4.32
N ARG A 268 -15.98 -10.88 5.55
CA ARG A 268 -16.14 -10.00 6.71
C ARG A 268 -14.90 -9.16 7.00
N TYR A 269 -13.73 -9.54 6.47
CA TYR A 269 -12.45 -8.89 6.73
C TYR A 269 -11.83 -8.48 5.39
N PRO A 270 -11.83 -7.19 5.03
CA PRO A 270 -11.26 -6.74 3.77
C PRO A 270 -9.74 -6.88 3.81
N ASN A 271 -9.23 -8.07 3.51
CA ASN A 271 -7.80 -8.33 3.49
C ASN A 271 -7.20 -7.80 2.18
N PHE A 272 -6.11 -7.03 2.29
CA PHE A 272 -5.31 -6.56 1.16
C PHE A 272 -4.49 -7.73 0.61
N GLY A 273 -5.03 -8.46 -0.36
CA GLY A 273 -4.26 -9.43 -1.14
C GLY A 273 -5.07 -10.62 -1.62
N GLU A 274 -5.64 -10.49 -2.81
CA GLU A 274 -6.12 -11.63 -3.60
C GLU A 274 -4.94 -12.23 -4.39
N GLY A 275 -4.83 -13.55 -4.39
CA GLY A 275 -4.53 -14.27 -5.61
C GLY A 275 -3.10 -14.36 -6.13
N LYS A 276 -2.10 -14.48 -5.25
CA LYS A 276 -0.77 -14.96 -5.66
C LYS A 276 -0.02 -15.72 -4.59
N GLN A 277 0.50 -16.90 -4.93
CA GLN A 277 1.55 -17.56 -4.15
C GLN A 277 2.76 -17.87 -5.01
N ARG A 278 3.93 -17.40 -4.58
CA ARG A 278 5.24 -17.74 -5.17
C ARG A 278 5.89 -18.85 -4.36
N PHE A 279 6.76 -19.60 -5.00
CA PHE A 279 7.51 -20.68 -4.38
C PHE A 279 8.98 -20.32 -4.26
N LEU A 280 9.58 -20.67 -3.13
CA LEU A 280 10.97 -20.42 -2.81
C LEU A 280 11.77 -21.70 -2.97
N ALA A 281 13.02 -21.57 -3.40
CA ALA A 281 14.02 -22.62 -3.31
C ALA A 281 15.16 -22.15 -2.42
N ARG A 282 15.78 -23.07 -1.68
CA ARG A 282 16.99 -22.74 -0.93
C ARG A 282 18.11 -22.48 -1.94
N ILE A 283 19.02 -21.57 -1.62
CA ILE A 283 20.18 -21.28 -2.49
C ILE A 283 21.00 -22.55 -2.76
N GLN A 284 21.10 -23.43 -1.76
CA GLN A 284 21.87 -24.67 -1.81
C GLN A 284 21.25 -25.74 -2.72
N ASP A 285 19.97 -25.61 -3.07
CA ASP A 285 19.27 -26.55 -3.95
C ASP A 285 19.46 -26.21 -5.45
N ILE A 286 20.12 -25.09 -5.77
CA ILE A 286 20.31 -24.61 -7.14
C ILE A 286 21.81 -24.71 -7.51
N PRO A 287 22.23 -25.70 -8.33
CA PRO A 287 23.65 -25.95 -8.63
C PRO A 287 24.40 -24.75 -9.21
N TYR A 288 23.76 -23.99 -10.10
CA TYR A 288 24.34 -22.77 -10.67
C TYR A 288 24.74 -21.77 -9.58
N ARG A 289 23.87 -21.55 -8.59
CA ARG A 289 24.14 -20.65 -7.46
C ARG A 289 25.21 -21.22 -6.54
N VAL A 290 25.17 -22.52 -6.26
CA VAL A 290 26.20 -23.21 -5.46
C VAL A 290 27.58 -23.03 -6.07
N LYS A 291 27.73 -23.30 -7.37
CA LYS A 291 28.99 -23.10 -8.10
C LYS A 291 29.43 -21.66 -8.01
N PHE A 292 28.55 -20.71 -8.32
CA PHE A 292 28.87 -19.28 -8.28
C PHE A 292 29.38 -18.85 -6.90
N TYR A 293 28.69 -19.27 -5.83
CA TYR A 293 29.04 -18.88 -4.46
C TYR A 293 30.41 -19.45 -4.06
N ASN A 294 30.70 -20.70 -4.42
CA ASN A 294 32.01 -21.31 -4.20
C ASN A 294 33.11 -20.56 -4.97
N ASP A 295 32.90 -20.26 -6.25
CA ASP A 295 33.86 -19.53 -7.10
C ASP A 295 34.20 -18.14 -6.55
N HIS A 296 33.29 -17.53 -5.78
CA HIS A 296 33.46 -16.19 -5.19
C HIS A 296 33.84 -16.21 -3.70
N ASN A 297 34.14 -17.38 -3.13
CA ASN A 297 34.45 -17.61 -1.71
C ASN A 297 33.34 -17.15 -0.77
N ILE A 298 32.09 -17.46 -1.13
CA ILE A 298 30.89 -17.08 -0.40
C ILE A 298 30.31 -18.35 0.25
N PRO A 299 30.26 -18.46 1.60
CA PRO A 299 29.80 -19.67 2.26
C PRO A 299 28.30 -19.92 2.02
N LEU A 300 27.86 -21.15 1.79
CA LEU A 300 26.43 -21.43 1.56
C LEU A 300 25.57 -21.34 2.84
N ASN A 301 26.17 -21.53 4.01
CA ASN A 301 25.51 -21.39 5.31
C ASN A 301 26.05 -20.15 6.03
N LYS A 302 25.20 -19.14 6.24
CA LYS A 302 25.58 -17.75 6.62
C LYS A 302 24.78 -17.21 7.81
N GLY A 303 24.20 -18.08 8.63
CA GLY A 303 23.23 -17.68 9.64
C GLY A 303 21.81 -18.07 9.23
N LYS A 304 20.91 -17.11 9.07
CA LYS A 304 19.52 -17.40 8.68
C LYS A 304 19.45 -17.88 7.22
N GLN A 305 18.51 -18.79 6.93
CA GLN A 305 18.31 -19.29 5.57
C GLN A 305 17.95 -18.13 4.63
N ASN A 306 18.62 -18.08 3.49
CA ASN A 306 18.30 -17.19 2.38
C ASN A 306 17.79 -18.00 1.19
N TYR A 307 16.94 -17.41 0.37
CA TYR A 307 16.18 -18.12 -0.66
C TYR A 307 16.37 -17.48 -2.03
N ALA A 308 16.28 -18.31 -3.07
CA ALA A 308 15.84 -17.84 -4.37
C ALA A 308 14.37 -17.42 -4.23
N PRO A 309 14.03 -16.14 -4.39
CA PRO A 309 12.74 -15.62 -4.00
C PRO A 309 11.61 -16.10 -4.91
N PHE A 310 11.95 -16.57 -6.13
CA PHE A 310 10.99 -17.01 -7.12
C PHE A 310 11.54 -18.26 -7.84
N LEU A 311 10.88 -19.39 -7.64
CA LEU A 311 10.87 -20.47 -8.63
C LEU A 311 10.15 -19.99 -9.90
N PRO A 312 10.41 -20.60 -11.07
CA PRO A 312 10.02 -20.00 -12.34
C PRO A 312 8.52 -20.08 -12.64
N VAL A 313 7.75 -20.72 -11.77
CA VAL A 313 6.29 -20.82 -11.85
C VAL A 313 5.69 -20.46 -10.49
N TYR A 314 4.51 -19.86 -10.50
CA TYR A 314 3.78 -19.42 -9.30
C TYR A 314 2.27 -19.58 -9.52
N ILE A 315 1.47 -19.54 -8.46
CA ILE A 315 0.01 -19.59 -8.56
C ILE A 315 -0.55 -18.18 -8.62
N MET A 316 -1.50 -17.96 -9.52
CA MET A 316 -2.38 -16.78 -9.54
C MET A 316 -3.83 -17.20 -9.40
N GLN A 317 -4.64 -16.36 -8.76
CA GLN A 317 -6.09 -16.54 -8.61
C GLN A 317 -6.90 -15.39 -9.19
N ASP A 318 -6.36 -14.18 -9.16
CA ASP A 318 -7.06 -12.97 -9.60
C ASP A 318 -6.87 -12.78 -11.11
N GLY A 319 -7.96 -12.48 -11.82
CA GLY A 319 -8.04 -12.45 -13.28
C GLY A 319 -9.31 -13.13 -13.82
N THR A 320 -9.35 -13.34 -15.13
CA THR A 320 -10.55 -13.89 -15.78
C THR A 320 -10.69 -15.41 -15.53
N PRO A 321 -11.83 -15.90 -15.03
CA PRO A 321 -12.00 -17.33 -14.72
C PRO A 321 -11.76 -18.26 -15.91
N GLN A 322 -11.19 -19.43 -15.64
CA GLN A 322 -10.98 -20.46 -16.67
C GLN A 322 -12.30 -20.84 -17.36
N GLY A 323 -12.28 -20.90 -18.70
CA GLY A 323 -13.45 -21.24 -19.51
C GLY A 323 -14.42 -20.09 -19.74
N SER A 324 -14.11 -18.87 -19.27
CA SER A 324 -14.88 -17.68 -19.63
C SER A 324 -14.91 -17.48 -21.14
N LYS A 325 -16.07 -17.08 -21.67
CA LYS A 325 -16.28 -16.89 -23.11
C LYS A 325 -15.47 -15.73 -23.70
N VAL A 326 -15.06 -14.78 -22.85
CA VAL A 326 -14.25 -13.63 -23.26
C VAL A 326 -12.79 -14.00 -23.52
N LEU A 327 -12.31 -15.12 -22.95
CA LEU A 327 -10.96 -15.59 -23.20
C LEU A 327 -10.83 -16.06 -24.64
N ALA A 328 -9.77 -15.63 -25.31
CA ALA A 328 -9.46 -16.09 -26.64
C ALA A 328 -9.09 -17.59 -26.63
N LYS A 329 -9.25 -18.25 -27.78
CA LYS A 329 -8.93 -19.68 -27.91
C LYS A 329 -7.44 -19.91 -27.61
N GLY A 330 -7.16 -20.67 -26.54
CA GLY A 330 -5.80 -21.00 -26.10
C GLY A 330 -5.31 -20.19 -24.91
N GLU A 331 -6.04 -19.17 -24.47
CA GLU A 331 -5.72 -18.42 -23.26
C GLU A 331 -6.01 -19.22 -21.99
N VAL A 332 -5.16 -19.02 -21.00
CA VAL A 332 -5.28 -19.65 -19.68
C VAL A 332 -6.03 -18.67 -18.76
N GLY A 333 -7.14 -19.12 -18.16
CA GLY A 333 -7.84 -18.38 -17.11
C GLY A 333 -7.37 -18.75 -15.70
N PHE A 334 -8.05 -18.24 -14.67
CA PHE A 334 -7.61 -18.34 -13.26
C PHE A 334 -8.60 -19.15 -12.40
N PRO A 335 -8.16 -19.76 -11.27
CA PRO A 335 -6.77 -19.84 -10.79
C PRO A 335 -5.89 -20.80 -11.61
N SER A 336 -4.62 -20.46 -11.78
CA SER A 336 -3.68 -21.28 -12.58
C SER A 336 -2.21 -21.00 -12.24
N PHE A 337 -1.33 -21.91 -12.68
CA PHE A 337 0.11 -21.72 -12.59
C PHE A 337 0.60 -20.84 -13.74
N TRP A 338 1.32 -19.77 -13.39
CA TRP A 338 1.86 -18.76 -14.30
C TRP A 338 3.36 -18.64 -14.23
N LEU A 339 3.93 -18.07 -15.29
CA LEU A 339 5.37 -17.92 -15.45
C LEU A 339 5.93 -16.69 -14.73
N LYS A 340 7.01 -16.87 -13.95
CA LYS A 340 7.77 -15.77 -13.34
C LYS A 340 9.24 -15.86 -13.74
N SER A 341 9.75 -14.80 -14.37
CA SER A 341 11.18 -14.59 -14.61
C SER A 341 11.87 -15.81 -15.28
N PRO A 342 11.32 -16.34 -16.39
CA PRO A 342 11.77 -17.61 -16.99
C PRO A 342 13.26 -17.65 -17.30
N LYS A 343 13.85 -16.51 -17.67
CA LYS A 343 15.21 -16.41 -18.18
C LYS A 343 16.26 -16.12 -17.10
N ASN A 344 15.85 -15.76 -15.88
CA ASN A 344 16.74 -15.23 -14.85
C ASN A 344 16.31 -15.59 -13.41
N TRP A 345 15.45 -16.59 -13.23
CA TRP A 345 15.01 -17.02 -11.90
C TRP A 345 16.17 -17.60 -11.06
N ALA A 346 17.15 -18.24 -11.71
CA ALA A 346 18.26 -18.91 -11.05
C ALA A 346 19.44 -17.97 -10.73
N GLU A 347 19.37 -16.68 -11.09
CA GLU A 347 20.48 -15.72 -10.95
C GLU A 347 21.00 -15.60 -9.51
N PRO A 348 22.34 -15.64 -9.27
CA PRO A 348 22.92 -15.69 -7.92
C PRO A 348 22.72 -14.42 -7.09
N THR A 349 22.51 -13.28 -7.76
CA THR A 349 22.30 -11.95 -7.15
C THR A 349 20.87 -11.74 -6.67
N ILE A 350 19.90 -12.50 -7.20
CA ILE A 350 18.48 -12.39 -6.87
C ILE A 350 18.17 -13.29 -5.67
N THR A 351 18.13 -12.71 -4.47
CA THR A 351 17.86 -13.41 -3.21
C THR A 351 16.78 -12.72 -2.39
N LEU A 352 16.10 -13.45 -1.51
CA LEU A 352 15.14 -12.88 -0.56
C LEU A 352 15.75 -11.72 0.24
N ALA A 353 17.00 -11.89 0.69
CA ALA A 353 17.73 -10.86 1.44
C ALA A 353 18.02 -9.59 0.62
N ALA A 354 18.24 -9.71 -0.70
CA ALA A 354 18.51 -8.54 -1.54
C ALA A 354 17.24 -7.85 -2.04
N GLU A 355 16.18 -8.62 -2.27
CA GLU A 355 15.00 -8.16 -3.01
C GLU A 355 13.77 -7.89 -2.13
N CYS A 356 13.67 -8.56 -0.97
CA CYS A 356 12.44 -8.62 -0.18
C CYS A 356 12.63 -8.22 1.27
N ALA A 357 13.80 -8.47 1.85
CA ALA A 357 14.15 -8.18 3.25
C ALA A 357 13.84 -6.76 3.71
N GLY A 358 14.06 -5.77 2.83
CA GLY A 358 13.78 -4.37 3.15
C GLY A 358 12.34 -4.17 3.62
N CYS A 359 11.38 -4.94 3.12
CA CYS A 359 9.99 -4.91 3.58
C CYS A 359 9.61 -6.07 4.49
N HIS A 360 10.05 -7.30 4.15
CA HIS A 360 9.55 -8.54 4.75
C HIS A 360 10.50 -9.17 5.76
N ALA A 361 11.33 -8.35 6.40
CA ALA A 361 12.09 -8.75 7.57
C ALA A 361 12.18 -7.58 8.55
N THR A 362 12.06 -7.90 9.84
CA THR A 362 12.12 -6.94 10.95
C THR A 362 13.43 -7.13 11.71
N GLY A 363 14.12 -6.02 11.98
CA GLY A 363 15.47 -6.05 12.56
C GLY A 363 16.54 -6.64 11.63
N ALA A 364 16.34 -6.51 10.32
CA ALA A 364 17.21 -7.04 9.29
C ALA A 364 18.62 -6.42 9.30
N LYS A 365 19.64 -7.23 9.01
CA LYS A 365 21.04 -6.84 8.82
C LYS A 365 21.59 -7.54 7.58
N VAL A 366 22.29 -6.80 6.73
CA VAL A 366 22.91 -7.31 5.51
C VAL A 366 24.38 -6.93 5.46
N GLU A 367 25.22 -7.91 5.15
CA GLU A 367 26.55 -7.66 4.59
C GLU A 367 26.54 -8.10 3.13
N TYR A 368 27.29 -7.43 2.29
CA TYR A 368 27.30 -7.72 0.87
C TYR A 368 28.66 -7.47 0.22
N LYS A 369 28.91 -8.13 -0.92
CA LYS A 369 30.07 -7.91 -1.79
C LYS A 369 29.57 -7.43 -3.15
N LYS A 370 30.21 -6.38 -3.68
CA LYS A 370 29.99 -5.94 -5.06
C LYS A 370 30.63 -6.94 -6.01
N VAL A 371 29.85 -7.40 -6.99
CA VAL A 371 30.31 -8.30 -8.07
C VAL A 371 30.16 -7.66 -9.45
N GLY A 372 29.46 -6.53 -9.53
CA GLY A 372 29.37 -5.66 -10.70
C GLY A 372 28.99 -4.24 -10.29
N GLU A 373 28.82 -3.35 -11.27
CA GLU A 373 28.45 -1.94 -11.01
C GLU A 373 27.09 -1.79 -10.30
N LYS A 374 26.13 -2.66 -10.64
CA LYS A 374 24.77 -2.67 -10.09
C LYS A 374 24.40 -3.99 -9.44
N GLU A 375 25.40 -4.85 -9.21
CA GLU A 375 25.18 -6.22 -8.77
C GLU A 375 25.96 -6.46 -7.48
N VAL A 376 25.21 -6.89 -6.46
CA VAL A 376 25.79 -7.34 -5.19
C VAL A 376 25.31 -8.73 -4.86
N ILE A 377 26.08 -9.36 -3.99
CA ILE A 377 25.69 -10.60 -3.37
C ILE A 377 25.71 -10.39 -1.87
N VAL A 378 24.59 -10.70 -1.23
CA VAL A 378 24.47 -10.70 0.22
C VAL A 378 25.37 -11.81 0.77
N THR A 379 26.43 -11.43 1.47
CA THR A 379 27.44 -12.33 2.07
C THR A 379 27.06 -12.76 3.48
N SER A 380 26.26 -11.96 4.20
CA SER A 380 25.67 -12.32 5.49
C SER A 380 24.26 -11.75 5.59
N TRP A 381 23.36 -12.49 6.23
CA TRP A 381 21.95 -12.13 6.39
C TRP A 381 21.47 -12.55 7.78
N ASP A 382 20.93 -11.59 8.53
CA ASP A 382 20.33 -11.82 9.83
C ASP A 382 19.06 -10.97 10.00
N TYR A 383 18.14 -11.43 10.84
CA TYR A 383 16.90 -10.74 11.16
C TYR A 383 16.36 -11.24 12.49
N VAL A 384 15.55 -10.42 13.15
CA VAL A 384 14.89 -10.80 14.41
C VAL A 384 13.60 -11.56 14.11
N ASP A 385 12.74 -10.99 13.26
CA ASP A 385 11.56 -11.68 12.72
C ASP A 385 11.59 -11.67 11.19
N LEU A 386 11.23 -12.81 10.59
CA LEU A 386 10.86 -12.85 9.19
C LEU A 386 9.42 -12.36 9.08
N ASN A 387 9.13 -11.47 8.14
CA ASN A 387 7.91 -10.67 7.98
C ASN A 387 7.85 -9.34 8.76
N ILE A 388 6.76 -8.61 8.55
CA ILE A 388 6.48 -7.32 9.17
C ILE A 388 5.86 -7.60 10.55
N THR A 389 6.61 -7.27 11.60
CA THR A 389 6.15 -7.36 12.99
C THR A 389 6.15 -5.97 13.65
N CYS A 390 5.85 -5.91 14.95
CA CYS A 390 5.64 -4.66 15.70
C CYS A 390 6.72 -3.61 15.42
N GLU A 391 7.98 -4.03 15.47
CA GLU A 391 9.13 -3.13 15.39
C GLU A 391 9.41 -2.62 13.96
N LYS A 392 8.72 -3.14 12.93
CA LYS A 392 8.77 -2.56 11.59
C LYS A 392 8.14 -1.17 11.55
N CYS A 393 7.11 -0.95 12.37
CA CYS A 393 6.42 0.34 12.48
C CYS A 393 6.82 1.11 13.75
N HIS A 394 7.08 0.39 14.85
CA HIS A 394 7.41 0.98 16.15
C HIS A 394 8.93 1.19 16.36
N GLY A 395 9.76 0.76 15.40
CA GLY A 395 11.22 0.79 15.53
C GLY A 395 11.74 -0.17 16.61
N PRO A 396 13.06 -0.15 16.88
CA PRO A 396 13.69 -0.97 17.92
C PRO A 396 13.09 -0.76 19.31
N GLY A 397 12.68 -1.85 19.96
CA GLY A 397 11.90 -1.83 21.20
C GLY A 397 12.69 -2.18 22.47
N SER A 398 13.98 -2.50 22.41
CA SER A 398 14.74 -3.00 23.58
C SER A 398 14.66 -2.08 24.80
N ASP A 399 14.77 -0.77 24.58
CA ASP A 399 14.73 0.21 25.66
C ASP A 399 13.37 0.21 26.37
N HIS A 400 12.30 0.07 25.60
CA HIS A 400 10.94 -0.01 26.09
C HIS A 400 10.69 -1.33 26.82
N VAL A 401 11.07 -2.46 26.24
CA VAL A 401 10.92 -3.78 26.88
C VAL A 401 11.66 -3.85 28.21
N ASN A 402 12.86 -3.26 28.30
CA ASN A 402 13.67 -3.29 29.52
C ASN A 402 13.12 -2.42 30.66
N THR A 403 12.30 -1.40 30.37
CA THR A 403 11.85 -0.44 31.40
C THR A 403 10.33 -0.25 31.50
N GLY A 404 9.55 -0.80 30.56
CA GLY A 404 8.11 -0.53 30.43
C GLY A 404 7.76 0.93 30.06
N ASP A 405 8.75 1.76 29.75
CA ASP A 405 8.55 3.21 29.53
C ASP A 405 8.07 3.44 28.09
N LYS A 406 6.85 3.95 27.94
CA LYS A 406 6.22 4.23 26.63
C LYS A 406 6.98 5.29 25.82
N ARG A 407 7.81 6.13 26.46
CA ARG A 407 8.61 7.17 25.78
C ARG A 407 9.83 6.60 25.06
N LYS A 408 10.17 5.33 25.28
CA LYS A 408 11.34 4.67 24.68
C LYS A 408 11.00 3.82 23.46
N ILE A 409 9.81 3.98 22.89
CA ILE A 409 9.37 3.34 21.66
C ILE A 409 8.60 4.34 20.81
N ILE A 410 8.61 4.14 19.49
CA ILE A 410 7.90 5.00 18.55
C ILE A 410 6.40 4.68 18.64
N SER A 411 5.57 5.71 18.64
CA SER A 411 4.12 5.60 18.58
C SER A 411 3.64 6.25 17.28
N PRO A 412 3.40 5.46 16.21
CA PRO A 412 3.08 5.98 14.88
C PRO A 412 1.94 7.00 14.83
N ARG A 413 0.90 6.85 15.66
CA ARG A 413 -0.24 7.78 15.72
C ARG A 413 0.12 9.23 16.11
N TYR A 414 1.31 9.46 16.66
CA TYR A 414 1.81 10.76 17.11
C TYR A 414 2.96 11.29 16.25
N LEU A 415 3.30 10.59 15.17
CA LEU A 415 4.24 11.10 14.18
C LEU A 415 3.57 12.22 13.36
N THR A 416 4.39 13.05 12.73
CA THR A 416 3.91 13.98 11.70
C THR A 416 3.24 13.21 10.56
N ALA A 417 2.32 13.84 9.82
CA ALA A 417 1.64 13.25 8.67
C ALA A 417 2.65 12.71 7.65
N LYS A 418 3.73 13.47 7.39
CA LYS A 418 4.83 12.99 6.56
C LYS A 418 5.43 11.70 7.11
N ALA A 419 5.81 11.66 8.39
CA ALA A 419 6.42 10.47 8.97
C ALA A 419 5.45 9.27 9.07
N GLN A 420 4.14 9.49 9.24
CA GLN A 420 3.12 8.45 9.16
C GLN A 420 2.94 7.89 7.75
N ASN A 421 3.03 8.74 6.74
CA ASN A 421 2.95 8.31 5.35
C ASN A 421 4.24 7.63 4.90
N ASP A 422 5.41 8.18 5.28
CA ASP A 422 6.72 7.59 5.03
C ASP A 422 6.82 6.16 5.62
N LEU A 423 6.23 5.92 6.80
CA LEU A 423 6.11 4.59 7.42
C LEU A 423 5.51 3.56 6.45
N CYS A 424 4.41 3.89 5.78
CA CYS A 424 3.73 2.99 4.85
C CYS A 424 4.45 2.98 3.49
N GLY A 425 4.88 4.15 3.04
CA GLY A 425 5.62 4.36 1.79
C GLY A 425 6.95 3.62 1.75
N TYR A 426 7.50 3.22 2.90
CA TYR A 426 8.68 2.36 2.92
C TYR A 426 8.50 1.07 2.11
N CYS A 427 7.28 0.55 2.01
CA CYS A 427 6.94 -0.60 1.16
C CYS A 427 5.90 -0.29 0.08
N HIS A 428 5.01 0.66 0.33
CA HIS A 428 3.87 1.00 -0.52
C HIS A 428 4.09 2.27 -1.37
N ALA A 429 5.33 2.59 -1.73
CA ALA A 429 5.63 3.73 -2.61
C ALA A 429 6.15 3.36 -4.00
N THR A 430 6.92 2.27 -4.12
CA THR A 430 7.58 1.95 -5.38
C THR A 430 7.79 0.45 -5.55
N HIS A 431 6.99 -0.13 -6.44
CA HIS A 431 7.02 -1.50 -6.93
C HIS A 431 8.39 -1.94 -7.42
N ASP A 432 9.09 -1.07 -8.16
CA ASP A 432 10.50 -1.24 -8.53
C ASP A 432 11.37 -0.22 -7.79
N GLY A 433 11.14 -0.10 -6.48
CA GLY A 433 12.01 0.63 -5.58
C GLY A 433 13.46 0.19 -5.70
N LYS A 434 14.37 1.12 -5.43
CA LYS A 434 15.79 0.79 -5.43
C LYS A 434 16.56 1.59 -4.38
N SER A 435 17.49 0.93 -3.72
CA SER A 435 18.31 1.52 -2.66
C SER A 435 19.00 2.81 -3.10
N ALA A 436 19.04 3.78 -2.20
CA ALA A 436 19.80 5.01 -2.36
C ALA A 436 21.31 4.74 -2.29
N ASN A 437 21.75 3.86 -1.39
CA ASN A 437 23.16 3.54 -1.21
C ASN A 437 23.35 2.08 -0.74
N PRO A 438 24.06 1.22 -1.48
CA PRO A 438 24.63 1.48 -2.81
C PRO A 438 23.51 1.74 -3.82
N LYS A 439 23.71 2.75 -4.67
CA LYS A 439 22.65 3.25 -5.55
C LYS A 439 22.21 2.18 -6.55
N GLY A 440 20.93 1.84 -6.53
CA GLY A 440 20.32 0.99 -7.55
C GLY A 440 20.55 -0.50 -7.43
N VAL A 441 20.99 -0.95 -6.27
CA VAL A 441 21.44 -2.32 -6.04
C VAL A 441 20.37 -3.19 -5.39
N PHE A 442 19.84 -2.80 -4.23
CA PHE A 442 18.77 -3.53 -3.59
C PHE A 442 17.43 -3.08 -4.17
N LYS A 443 16.47 -3.99 -4.32
CA LYS A 443 15.10 -3.65 -4.77
C LYS A 443 14.27 -2.89 -3.73
N GLN A 444 14.77 -2.72 -2.51
CA GLN A 444 14.05 -2.00 -1.47
C GLN A 444 14.89 -0.87 -0.89
N GLY A 445 14.25 -0.02 -0.10
CA GLY A 445 14.89 1.13 0.52
C GLY A 445 16.00 0.69 1.48
N TYR A 446 17.24 1.04 1.14
CA TYR A 446 18.43 0.76 1.93
C TYR A 446 19.44 1.88 1.70
N ASN A 447 20.15 2.25 2.76
CA ASN A 447 21.23 3.22 2.70
C ASN A 447 22.38 2.82 3.63
N GLU A 448 23.48 2.39 3.03
CA GLU A 448 24.68 1.94 3.74
C GLU A 448 25.28 3.01 4.68
N ALA A 449 25.06 4.31 4.42
CA ALA A 449 25.51 5.37 5.33
C ALA A 449 24.93 5.22 6.74
N TYR A 450 23.78 4.54 6.86
CA TYR A 450 23.09 4.28 8.12
C TYR A 450 23.31 2.85 8.65
N LYS A 451 24.21 2.04 8.06
CA LYS A 451 24.42 0.64 8.48
C LYS A 451 24.82 0.49 9.95
N ASN A 452 25.57 1.47 10.47
CA ASN A 452 26.01 1.52 11.86
C ASN A 452 25.12 2.42 12.74
N SER A 453 23.93 2.77 12.25
CA SER A 453 22.93 3.56 12.98
C SER A 453 21.73 2.69 13.34
N ILE A 454 20.80 3.28 14.10
CA ILE A 454 19.52 2.64 14.41
C ILE A 454 18.82 2.19 13.12
N GLY A 455 18.34 0.94 13.07
CA GLY A 455 17.74 0.38 11.84
C GLY A 455 18.72 -0.31 10.88
N TYR A 456 20.03 -0.29 11.15
CA TYR A 456 21.03 -1.09 10.43
C TYR A 456 21.03 -0.89 8.90
N GLY A 457 20.91 0.36 8.46
CA GLY A 457 20.86 0.71 7.04
C GLY A 457 19.46 0.65 6.42
N PHE A 458 18.45 0.21 7.17
CA PHE A 458 17.04 0.25 6.79
C PHE A 458 16.30 1.41 7.48
N PHE A 459 15.16 1.80 6.91
CA PHE A 459 14.36 2.94 7.35
C PHE A 459 13.75 2.71 8.75
N VAL A 460 13.70 3.77 9.57
CA VAL A 460 13.03 3.81 10.87
C VAL A 460 12.09 5.02 10.92
N PRO A 461 10.77 4.81 11.09
CA PRO A 461 9.76 5.87 11.01
C PRO A 461 10.02 7.05 11.93
N GLY A 462 9.88 8.29 11.41
CA GLY A 462 10.04 9.52 12.19
C GLY A 462 11.47 9.86 12.61
N ILE A 463 12.40 8.90 12.58
CA ILE A 463 13.84 9.15 12.80
C ILE A 463 14.51 9.56 11.48
N TYR A 464 14.10 8.94 10.37
CA TYR A 464 14.65 9.21 9.05
C TYR A 464 13.59 9.73 8.08
N ASN A 465 14.04 10.33 6.97
CA ASN A 465 13.20 10.62 5.83
C ASN A 465 13.24 9.47 4.84
N LEU A 466 12.08 9.07 4.30
CA LEU A 466 12.00 7.96 3.36
C LEU A 466 12.85 8.16 2.09
N GLU A 467 12.97 9.41 1.65
CA GLU A 467 13.73 9.82 0.46
C GLU A 467 15.23 9.47 0.56
N ASP A 468 15.77 9.36 1.78
CA ASP A 468 17.17 9.00 2.00
C ASP A 468 17.46 7.52 1.68
N PHE A 469 16.43 6.68 1.53
CA PHE A 469 16.57 5.22 1.35
C PHE A 469 16.29 4.77 -0.08
N TYR A 470 15.66 5.62 -0.89
CA TYR A 470 15.26 5.30 -2.26
C TYR A 470 15.87 6.30 -3.25
N TYR A 471 16.65 5.84 -4.23
CA TYR A 471 17.15 6.75 -5.27
C TYR A 471 16.03 7.18 -6.25
N ASN A 472 14.94 6.42 -6.29
CA ASN A 472 13.88 6.48 -7.30
C ASN A 472 12.46 6.61 -6.71
N LEU A 473 12.34 7.07 -5.47
CA LEU A 473 11.05 7.24 -4.79
C LEU A 473 10.10 8.11 -5.63
N CYS A 474 8.90 7.60 -5.88
CA CYS A 474 7.82 8.28 -6.62
C CYS A 474 8.22 8.92 -7.97
N LYS A 475 9.37 8.55 -8.57
CA LYS A 475 9.78 9.09 -9.87
C LYS A 475 8.89 8.49 -10.96
N PRO A 476 8.02 9.29 -11.62
CA PRO A 476 7.12 8.79 -12.63
C PRO A 476 7.87 8.16 -13.79
N SER A 477 7.19 7.27 -14.51
CA SER A 477 7.65 6.81 -15.80
C SER A 477 7.81 7.99 -16.76
N THR A 478 9.04 8.29 -17.20
CA THR A 478 9.28 9.39 -18.14
C THR A 478 9.39 8.86 -19.57
N ALA A 479 8.35 9.08 -20.37
CA ALA A 479 8.46 9.30 -21.82
C ALA A 479 7.16 9.91 -22.37
N LEU A 480 7.17 11.22 -22.67
CA LEU A 480 6.37 11.79 -23.75
C LEU A 480 7.34 12.52 -24.68
N VAL A 481 7.75 11.84 -25.75
CA VAL A 481 8.02 12.54 -27.01
C VAL A 481 6.92 12.05 -27.94
N TYR A 482 6.13 13.00 -28.45
CA TYR A 482 5.06 12.77 -29.43
C TYR A 482 5.47 11.68 -30.45
N GLY A 483 4.81 10.52 -30.39
CA GLY A 483 4.98 9.43 -31.37
C GLY A 483 5.96 8.30 -31.03
N GLY A 484 6.57 8.27 -29.83
CA GLY A 484 7.44 7.15 -29.39
C GLY A 484 6.73 6.08 -28.54
N ASP A 485 7.29 4.87 -28.50
CA ASP A 485 6.86 3.79 -27.59
C ASP A 485 7.08 4.19 -26.12
N TRP A 486 6.13 3.84 -25.25
CA TRP A 486 6.17 4.09 -23.81
C TRP A 486 7.39 3.43 -23.15
N LYS A 487 8.22 4.22 -22.45
CA LYS A 487 9.30 3.70 -21.61
C LYS A 487 8.92 3.82 -20.13
N GLU A 488 8.66 2.68 -19.50
CA GLU A 488 8.33 2.57 -18.09
C GLU A 488 9.51 3.04 -17.21
N GLY A 489 9.23 3.83 -16.18
CA GLY A 489 10.14 4.21 -15.11
C GLY A 489 9.74 3.53 -13.80
N THR A 490 10.24 4.02 -12.68
CA THR A 490 10.26 3.27 -11.41
C THR A 490 8.96 3.36 -10.61
N PHE A 491 8.23 4.47 -10.74
CA PHE A 491 6.80 4.50 -10.47
C PHE A 491 6.10 4.02 -11.75
N HIS A 492 5.64 2.77 -11.73
CA HIS A 492 4.97 2.09 -12.84
C HIS A 492 3.61 2.74 -13.05
N THR A 493 3.56 3.83 -13.81
CA THR A 493 2.35 4.61 -14.00
C THR A 493 1.66 4.29 -15.29
N TRP A 494 0.36 4.55 -15.29
CA TRP A 494 -0.33 4.85 -16.53
C TRP A 494 0.24 6.12 -17.19
N PRO A 495 0.00 6.29 -18.50
CA PRO A 495 0.42 7.46 -19.25
C PRO A 495 0.18 8.84 -18.66
N ASP A 496 -0.83 9.00 -17.81
CA ASP A 496 -1.12 10.26 -17.13
C ASP A 496 -0.16 10.60 -15.98
N GLN A 497 0.78 9.70 -15.67
CA GLN A 497 1.80 9.82 -14.63
C GLN A 497 1.25 10.03 -13.21
N THR A 498 -0.06 9.87 -13.04
CA THR A 498 -0.78 10.12 -11.80
C THR A 498 -1.21 8.80 -11.18
N HIS A 499 -1.72 7.90 -12.01
CA HIS A 499 -2.28 6.62 -11.62
C HIS A 499 -1.25 5.50 -11.68
N GLY A 500 -1.23 4.65 -10.65
CA GLY A 500 -0.40 3.45 -10.58
C GLY A 500 -0.94 2.34 -11.49
N ARG A 501 -0.05 1.68 -12.23
CA ARG A 501 -0.33 0.48 -13.02
C ARG A 501 0.06 -0.80 -12.28
N ALA A 502 0.81 -0.73 -11.19
CA ALA A 502 1.26 -1.89 -10.41
C ALA A 502 0.83 -1.79 -8.93
N HIS A 503 1.04 -2.87 -8.15
CA HIS A 503 0.91 -2.86 -6.69
C HIS A 503 1.99 -1.99 -6.04
N SER A 504 1.83 -1.66 -4.75
CA SER A 504 2.85 -0.92 -3.97
C SER A 504 3.09 0.50 -4.47
N MET A 505 2.04 1.14 -4.99
CA MET A 505 2.04 2.50 -5.58
C MET A 505 1.31 3.52 -4.71
N GLU A 506 0.70 3.07 -3.62
CA GLU A 506 -0.38 3.77 -2.91
C GLU A 506 0.10 5.09 -2.29
N TYR A 507 1.32 5.13 -1.74
CA TYR A 507 1.93 6.34 -1.18
C TYR A 507 2.08 7.45 -2.23
N CYS A 508 2.54 7.11 -3.43
CA CYS A 508 2.75 8.12 -4.47
C CYS A 508 1.42 8.56 -5.09
N GLU A 509 0.43 7.67 -5.20
CA GLU A 509 -0.93 8.03 -5.65
C GLU A 509 -1.62 8.95 -4.64
N ILE A 510 -1.62 8.60 -3.35
CA ILE A 510 -2.25 9.45 -2.33
C ILE A 510 -1.58 10.81 -2.26
N ALA A 511 -0.25 10.89 -2.40
CA ALA A 511 0.50 12.16 -2.45
C ALA A 511 0.08 13.09 -3.62
N ARG A 512 -0.54 12.54 -4.67
CA ARG A 512 -1.11 13.30 -5.80
C ARG A 512 -2.60 13.60 -5.62
N SER A 513 -3.25 12.98 -4.64
CA SER A 513 -4.68 13.18 -4.37
C SER A 513 -4.94 14.46 -3.57
N LYS A 514 -6.19 14.94 -3.62
CA LYS A 514 -6.68 16.00 -2.72
C LYS A 514 -6.77 15.55 -1.25
N HIS A 515 -6.62 14.26 -0.97
CA HIS A 515 -6.70 13.73 0.39
C HIS A 515 -5.39 13.93 1.15
N TRP A 516 -4.23 13.99 0.48
CA TRP A 516 -2.90 14.10 1.11
C TRP A 516 -2.81 15.26 2.11
N ASP A 517 -3.11 16.47 1.64
CA ASP A 517 -3.09 17.68 2.43
C ASP A 517 -4.23 18.58 1.94
N ASN A 518 -5.27 18.71 2.77
CA ASN A 518 -6.40 19.58 2.47
C ASN A 518 -6.57 20.63 3.57
N GLY A 519 -7.34 21.67 3.27
CA GLY A 519 -7.55 22.79 4.20
C GLY A 519 -8.24 22.45 5.52
N GLU A 520 -8.66 21.20 5.74
CA GLU A 520 -9.27 20.75 7.00
C GLU A 520 -8.48 19.67 7.72
N ARG A 521 -7.82 18.77 6.99
CA ARG A 521 -7.03 17.66 7.54
C ARG A 521 -5.82 17.34 6.67
N LYS A 522 -4.72 16.98 7.33
CA LYS A 522 -3.60 16.22 6.76
C LYS A 522 -3.94 14.74 6.89
N LEU A 523 -4.35 14.08 5.81
CA LEU A 523 -4.69 12.66 5.89
C LEU A 523 -3.46 11.79 5.75
N THR A 524 -3.50 10.71 6.50
CA THR A 524 -2.47 9.68 6.52
C THR A 524 -3.06 8.35 6.09
N CYS A 525 -2.21 7.37 5.78
CA CYS A 525 -2.66 6.00 5.55
C CYS A 525 -3.52 5.49 6.73
N SER A 526 -3.10 5.79 7.96
CA SER A 526 -3.79 5.45 9.21
C SER A 526 -5.11 6.19 9.45
N SER A 527 -5.43 7.20 8.64
CA SER A 527 -6.74 7.86 8.68
C SER A 527 -7.84 6.95 8.12
N CYS A 528 -7.47 6.02 7.24
CA CYS A 528 -8.38 5.08 6.58
C CYS A 528 -8.08 3.61 6.90
N HIS A 529 -6.83 3.26 7.24
CA HIS A 529 -6.41 1.89 7.51
C HIS A 529 -5.95 1.72 8.96
N ASP A 530 -6.02 0.49 9.48
CA ASP A 530 -5.41 0.13 10.74
C ASP A 530 -4.65 -1.20 10.63
N PRO A 531 -3.31 -1.21 10.76
CA PRO A 531 -2.53 -2.44 10.67
C PRO A 531 -2.77 -3.40 11.85
N HIS A 532 -3.40 -2.93 12.93
CA HIS A 532 -3.81 -3.75 14.07
C HIS A 532 -5.24 -4.28 13.95
N SER A 533 -5.91 -4.07 12.82
CA SER A 533 -7.26 -4.57 12.57
C SER A 533 -7.30 -5.46 11.33
N LEU A 534 -8.29 -6.34 11.32
CA LEU A 534 -8.63 -7.19 10.16
C LEU A 534 -9.75 -6.56 9.32
N ASP A 535 -10.40 -5.52 9.84
CA ASP A 535 -11.60 -4.95 9.23
C ASP A 535 -11.31 -3.88 8.18
N ALA A 536 -10.05 -3.78 7.71
CA ALA A 536 -9.46 -2.89 6.69
C ALA A 536 -9.59 -1.38 6.89
N GLY A 537 -10.62 -0.96 7.63
CA GLY A 537 -10.83 0.39 8.09
C GLY A 537 -10.12 0.69 9.41
N PRO A 538 -10.21 1.93 9.91
CA PRO A 538 -9.66 2.30 11.20
C PRO A 538 -10.37 1.54 12.33
N ALA A 539 -9.64 1.03 13.33
CA ALA A 539 -10.27 0.38 14.48
C ALA A 539 -11.27 1.29 15.20
N LYS A 540 -10.97 2.60 15.20
CA LYS A 540 -11.81 3.64 15.76
C LYS A 540 -11.71 4.91 14.95
N LEU A 541 -12.85 5.44 14.50
CA LEU A 541 -12.95 6.74 13.85
C LEU A 541 -13.99 7.60 14.57
N THR A 542 -13.59 8.77 15.05
CA THR A 542 -14.48 9.69 15.78
C THR A 542 -14.86 10.88 14.88
N ALA A 543 -16.15 11.21 14.85
CA ALA A 543 -16.67 12.41 14.21
C ALA A 543 -17.84 13.01 15.00
N GLY A 544 -17.61 14.20 15.57
CA GLY A 544 -18.53 14.79 16.55
C GLY A 544 -18.70 13.85 17.74
N ASP A 545 -19.95 13.68 18.18
CA ASP A 545 -20.33 12.81 19.29
C ASP A 545 -20.23 11.30 18.97
N TYR A 546 -20.00 10.94 17.70
CA TYR A 546 -20.03 9.56 17.25
C TYR A 546 -18.64 8.96 17.17
N THR A 547 -18.53 7.70 17.59
CA THR A 547 -17.36 6.85 17.40
C THR A 547 -17.79 5.61 16.61
N PHE A 548 -17.19 5.44 15.44
CA PHE A 548 -17.39 4.31 14.53
C PHE A 548 -16.27 3.30 14.77
N VAL A 549 -16.63 2.06 15.10
CA VAL A 549 -15.66 0.97 15.28
C VAL A 549 -15.57 0.21 13.97
N ASN A 550 -14.36 0.07 13.41
CA ASN A 550 -14.13 -0.64 12.15
C ASN A 550 -14.99 -0.07 11.00
N ALA A 551 -14.86 1.22 10.70
CA ALA A 551 -15.62 1.86 9.62
C ALA A 551 -15.24 1.26 8.25
N ALA A 552 -16.21 0.76 7.48
CA ALA A 552 -15.94 0.01 6.26
C ALA A 552 -16.02 0.85 4.98
N TYR A 553 -15.34 0.38 3.92
CA TYR A 553 -15.41 0.93 2.56
C TYR A 553 -16.74 0.62 1.87
N GLY A 554 -17.19 -0.65 1.97
CA GLY A 554 -18.29 -1.20 1.16
C GLY A 554 -19.66 -0.53 1.36
N ASN A 555 -19.92 -0.01 2.57
CA ASN A 555 -21.19 0.63 2.91
C ASN A 555 -21.11 2.17 2.94
N ASN A 556 -20.06 2.76 2.37
CA ASN A 556 -19.76 4.20 2.35
C ASN A 556 -19.51 4.83 3.72
N THR A 557 -19.56 4.09 4.85
CA THR A 557 -19.40 4.68 6.18
C THR A 557 -18.06 5.39 6.29
N LEU A 558 -16.95 4.76 5.92
CA LEU A 558 -15.61 5.37 6.04
C LEU A 558 -15.53 6.75 5.38
N CYS A 559 -16.06 6.88 4.17
CA CYS A 559 -16.05 8.14 3.42
C CYS A 559 -17.00 9.17 4.05
N LEU A 560 -18.24 8.76 4.35
CA LEU A 560 -19.27 9.66 4.84
C LEU A 560 -19.01 10.17 6.26
N VAL A 561 -18.17 9.49 7.05
CA VAL A 561 -17.71 10.03 8.34
C VAL A 561 -17.02 11.38 8.18
N CYS A 562 -16.38 11.67 7.04
CA CYS A 562 -15.81 12.99 6.74
C CYS A 562 -16.70 13.82 5.81
N HIS A 563 -17.28 13.20 4.78
CA HIS A 563 -18.01 13.92 3.72
C HIS A 563 -19.47 14.26 4.06
N ALA A 564 -20.12 13.53 4.97
CA ALA A 564 -21.48 13.86 5.40
C ALA A 564 -21.54 15.26 6.03
N GLY A 565 -22.54 16.04 5.64
CA GLY A 565 -22.72 17.44 6.00
C GLY A 565 -22.06 18.42 5.04
N LYS A 566 -21.44 17.95 3.94
CA LYS A 566 -20.70 18.80 2.99
C LYS A 566 -21.16 18.63 1.56
N GLY A 567 -21.11 19.71 0.78
CA GLY A 567 -21.36 19.70 -0.66
C GLY A 567 -22.65 18.95 -1.03
N SER A 568 -22.53 17.94 -1.89
CA SER A 568 -23.66 17.09 -2.32
C SER A 568 -24.27 16.26 -1.19
N PHE A 569 -23.55 16.06 -0.08
CA PHE A 569 -23.96 15.29 1.10
C PHE A 569 -24.37 16.19 2.28
N LYS A 570 -24.69 17.47 2.04
CA LYS A 570 -25.11 18.43 3.09
C LYS A 570 -26.33 17.97 3.90
N GLU A 571 -27.18 17.14 3.31
CA GLU A 571 -28.38 16.59 3.95
C GLU A 571 -28.12 15.29 4.73
N VAL A 572 -26.92 14.71 4.61
CA VAL A 572 -26.52 13.51 5.35
C VAL A 572 -25.90 13.94 6.67
N THR A 573 -26.47 13.47 7.77
CA THR A 573 -25.98 13.74 9.13
C THR A 573 -25.06 12.61 9.63
N LYS A 574 -24.31 12.85 10.71
CA LYS A 574 -23.52 11.77 11.36
C LYS A 574 -24.41 10.68 11.96
N ALA A 575 -25.65 11.01 12.33
CA ALA A 575 -26.63 10.02 12.76
C ALA A 575 -27.02 9.10 11.59
N ASP A 576 -27.20 9.64 10.38
CA ASP A 576 -27.48 8.82 9.19
C ASP A 576 -26.32 7.86 8.88
N VAL A 577 -25.08 8.34 9.00
CA VAL A 577 -23.88 7.51 8.82
C VAL A 577 -23.78 6.42 9.91
N ALA A 578 -24.17 6.74 11.15
CA ALA A 578 -24.23 5.77 12.24
C ALA A 578 -25.25 4.66 11.97
N VAL A 579 -26.39 4.98 11.32
CA VAL A 579 -27.34 3.96 10.84
C VAL A 579 -26.68 3.02 9.85
N LEU A 580 -25.95 3.51 8.84
CA LEU A 580 -25.27 2.63 7.85
C LEU A 580 -24.32 1.62 8.51
N GLN A 581 -23.59 2.07 9.55
CA GLN A 581 -22.65 1.22 10.27
C GLN A 581 -23.37 0.14 11.09
N VAL A 582 -24.44 0.50 11.80
CA VAL A 582 -25.24 -0.47 12.58
C VAL A 582 -25.99 -1.44 11.69
N ASP A 583 -26.50 -0.98 10.55
CA ASP A 583 -27.18 -1.80 9.54
C ASP A 583 -26.24 -2.86 8.95
N ALA A 584 -24.97 -2.52 8.77
CA ALA A 584 -23.91 -3.46 8.40
C ALA A 584 -23.46 -4.39 9.55
N GLY A 585 -24.15 -4.39 10.69
CA GLY A 585 -23.84 -5.21 11.86
C GLY A 585 -22.62 -4.74 12.66
N ARG A 586 -22.16 -3.50 12.46
CA ARG A 586 -20.97 -2.94 13.12
C ARG A 586 -21.34 -1.99 14.26
N LYS A 587 -20.39 -1.73 15.16
CA LYS A 587 -20.64 -0.97 16.39
C LYS A 587 -20.44 0.53 16.18
N VAL A 588 -21.34 1.31 16.76
CA VAL A 588 -21.22 2.77 16.92
C VAL A 588 -21.58 3.15 18.34
N THR A 589 -20.86 4.12 18.91
CA THR A 589 -21.27 4.78 20.15
C THR A 589 -21.50 6.27 19.91
N LYS A 590 -22.48 6.85 20.59
CA LYS A 590 -22.69 8.30 20.70
C LYS A 590 -22.40 8.72 22.14
N ASN A 591 -21.44 9.64 22.35
CA ASN A 591 -21.01 10.08 23.68
C ASN A 591 -20.66 8.89 24.61
N GLY A 592 -19.97 7.88 24.05
CA GLY A 592 -19.57 6.66 24.78
C GLY A 592 -20.68 5.63 24.98
N THR A 593 -21.94 5.95 24.70
CA THR A 593 -23.07 5.02 24.83
C THR A 593 -23.37 4.32 23.50
N PRO A 594 -23.65 3.00 23.46
CA PRO A 594 -24.04 2.33 22.23
C PRO A 594 -25.17 3.05 21.49
N PHE A 595 -24.97 3.32 20.21
CA PHE A 595 -25.98 3.95 19.37
C PHE A 595 -27.00 2.91 18.90
N SER A 596 -28.29 3.27 18.98
CA SER A 596 -29.39 2.48 18.41
C SER A 596 -30.41 3.42 17.79
N THR A 597 -31.25 2.89 16.91
CA THR A 597 -32.28 3.65 16.18
C THR A 597 -33.52 2.78 15.97
N THR A 598 -34.67 3.40 15.76
CA THR A 598 -35.90 2.68 15.39
C THR A 598 -35.79 2.17 13.95
N PRO A 599 -36.50 1.08 13.57
CA PRO A 599 -36.51 0.60 12.19
C PRO A 599 -37.00 1.66 11.16
N SER A 600 -37.96 2.50 11.55
CA SER A 600 -38.48 3.59 10.71
C SER A 600 -37.43 4.67 10.48
N ASP A 601 -36.74 5.10 11.53
CA ASP A 601 -35.68 6.11 11.41
C ASP A 601 -34.48 5.58 10.64
N ALA A 602 -34.15 4.28 10.81
CA ALA A 602 -33.13 3.60 10.03
C ALA A 602 -33.46 3.62 8.52
N ALA A 603 -34.70 3.29 8.15
CA ALA A 603 -35.14 3.33 6.77
C ALA A 603 -35.08 4.76 6.18
N LEU A 604 -35.50 5.77 6.94
CA LEU A 604 -35.41 7.17 6.52
C LEU A 604 -33.97 7.64 6.34
N ALA A 605 -33.05 7.23 7.23
CA ALA A 605 -31.63 7.53 7.13
C ALA A 605 -31.01 6.90 5.87
N ARG A 606 -31.24 5.61 5.63
CA ARG A 606 -30.79 4.92 4.40
C ARG A 606 -31.34 5.60 3.14
N ASN A 607 -32.60 6.00 3.15
CA ASN A 607 -33.21 6.75 2.04
C ASN A 607 -32.61 8.15 1.84
N ARG A 608 -32.24 8.86 2.92
CA ARG A 608 -31.52 10.15 2.80
C ARG A 608 -30.13 9.96 2.19
N VAL A 609 -29.39 8.93 2.62
CA VAL A 609 -28.08 8.59 2.05
C VAL A 609 -28.22 8.24 0.58
N ALA A 610 -29.09 7.29 0.24
CA ALA A 610 -29.32 6.84 -1.13
C ALA A 610 -29.69 8.00 -2.07
N ARG A 611 -30.62 8.87 -1.66
CA ARG A 611 -30.99 10.06 -2.44
C ARG A 611 -29.85 11.06 -2.60
N SER A 612 -29.06 11.28 -1.55
CA SER A 612 -27.90 12.18 -1.61
C SER A 612 -26.82 11.64 -2.55
N VAL A 613 -26.56 10.33 -2.49
CA VAL A 613 -25.64 9.64 -3.41
C VAL A 613 -26.16 9.70 -4.85
N ALA A 614 -27.45 9.40 -5.09
CA ALA A 614 -28.04 9.49 -6.42
C ALA A 614 -27.97 10.91 -7.00
N LYS A 615 -28.24 11.93 -6.19
CA LYS A 615 -28.09 13.34 -6.59
C LYS A 615 -26.64 13.68 -6.91
N HIS A 616 -25.70 13.23 -6.08
CA HIS A 616 -24.26 13.38 -6.34
C HIS A 616 -23.87 12.74 -7.67
N MET A 617 -24.29 11.50 -7.91
CA MET A 617 -24.08 10.77 -9.16
C MET A 617 -24.74 11.44 -10.37
N GLN A 618 -25.91 12.05 -10.23
CA GLN A 618 -26.54 12.81 -11.31
C GLN A 618 -25.66 13.98 -11.75
N VAL A 619 -25.12 14.73 -10.78
CA VAL A 619 -24.30 15.91 -11.07
C VAL A 619 -22.92 15.50 -11.58
N GLY A 620 -22.32 14.48 -10.97
CA GLY A 620 -20.96 14.04 -11.30
C GLY A 620 -20.86 13.17 -12.54
N ALA A 621 -21.86 12.32 -12.80
CA ALA A 621 -21.81 11.28 -13.84
C ALA A 621 -23.11 11.09 -14.64
N GLY A 622 -24.13 11.92 -14.45
CA GLY A 622 -25.40 11.76 -15.17
C GLY A 622 -26.19 10.51 -14.78
N MET A 623 -25.88 9.88 -13.64
CA MET A 623 -26.41 8.58 -13.21
C MET A 623 -27.49 8.67 -12.12
N GLY A 624 -28.25 9.77 -12.05
CA GLY A 624 -29.23 9.99 -10.97
C GLY A 624 -30.42 9.05 -10.96
N GLY A 625 -30.76 8.48 -12.12
CA GLY A 625 -31.82 7.46 -12.25
C GLY A 625 -31.36 6.04 -11.92
N ALA A 626 -30.07 5.83 -11.67
CA ALA A 626 -29.56 4.51 -11.35
C ALA A 626 -29.95 4.10 -9.92
N LEU A 627 -30.29 2.83 -9.73
CA LEU A 627 -30.62 2.29 -8.42
C LEU A 627 -29.38 2.31 -7.52
N TYR A 628 -29.56 2.74 -6.27
CA TYR A 628 -28.51 2.70 -5.25
C TYR A 628 -28.33 1.26 -4.75
N THR A 629 -27.29 0.58 -5.21
CA THR A 629 -26.99 -0.83 -4.91
C THR A 629 -25.52 -0.99 -4.51
N PRO A 630 -25.05 -0.32 -3.44
CA PRO A 630 -23.63 -0.27 -3.09
C PRO A 630 -23.01 -1.63 -2.73
N ASP A 631 -23.85 -2.60 -2.34
CA ASP A 631 -23.44 -3.94 -1.92
C ASP A 631 -23.55 -4.99 -3.05
N ASP A 632 -24.04 -4.62 -4.24
CA ASP A 632 -24.08 -5.56 -5.39
C ASP A 632 -22.67 -5.72 -5.97
N PRO A 633 -22.04 -6.91 -5.87
CA PRO A 633 -20.66 -7.11 -6.32
C PRO A 633 -20.49 -6.97 -7.84
N LYS A 634 -21.56 -7.15 -8.62
CA LYS A 634 -21.55 -7.00 -10.08
C LYS A 634 -21.81 -5.55 -10.48
N LYS A 635 -22.69 -4.86 -9.75
CA LYS A 635 -23.10 -3.48 -10.03
C LYS A 635 -23.17 -2.66 -8.74
N PRO A 636 -22.02 -2.31 -8.13
CA PRO A 636 -21.96 -1.62 -6.84
C PRO A 636 -22.30 -0.12 -6.98
N VAL A 637 -23.43 0.21 -7.60
CA VAL A 637 -23.82 1.56 -7.95
C VAL A 637 -24.02 2.39 -6.69
N GLY A 638 -23.29 3.50 -6.60
CA GLY A 638 -23.30 4.39 -5.44
C GLY A 638 -22.36 3.98 -4.31
N ASN A 639 -21.58 2.90 -4.48
CA ASN A 639 -20.43 2.63 -3.62
C ASN A 639 -19.31 3.63 -3.93
N CYS A 640 -18.88 4.39 -2.91
CA CYS A 640 -17.86 5.43 -3.08
C CYS A 640 -16.53 4.85 -3.56
N ALA A 641 -16.08 3.73 -2.99
CA ALA A 641 -14.81 3.11 -3.36
C ALA A 641 -14.85 2.53 -4.78
N SER A 642 -15.98 1.99 -5.23
CA SER A 642 -16.08 1.48 -6.61
C SER A 642 -15.92 2.57 -7.67
N CYS A 643 -16.37 3.80 -7.41
CA CYS A 643 -16.24 4.90 -8.36
C CYS A 643 -14.94 5.70 -8.18
N HIS A 644 -14.55 5.99 -6.93
CA HIS A 644 -13.43 6.87 -6.60
C HIS A 644 -12.12 6.13 -6.31
N MET A 645 -12.14 4.82 -6.11
CA MET A 645 -10.95 4.00 -5.97
C MET A 645 -11.01 2.84 -6.98
N PRO A 646 -11.19 3.13 -8.28
CA PRO A 646 -11.34 2.09 -9.27
C PRO A 646 -10.10 1.18 -9.27
N LYS A 647 -10.32 -0.13 -9.41
CA LYS A 647 -9.21 -1.08 -9.57
C LYS A 647 -8.61 -0.89 -10.96
N ILE A 648 -7.45 -0.24 -11.02
CA ILE A 648 -6.76 0.13 -12.27
C ILE A 648 -5.36 -0.46 -12.38
N GLY A 649 -4.77 -0.89 -11.26
CA GLY A 649 -3.45 -1.50 -11.24
C GLY A 649 -3.54 -3.02 -11.38
N LYS A 650 -2.47 -3.63 -11.86
CA LYS A 650 -2.26 -5.08 -11.80
C LYS A 650 -1.46 -5.46 -10.57
N LEU A 651 -1.68 -6.67 -10.08
CA LEU A 651 -0.87 -7.23 -9.00
C LEU A 651 0.56 -7.62 -9.44
N GLN A 652 0.87 -7.69 -10.73
CA GLN A 652 2.12 -8.31 -11.23
C GLN A 652 2.87 -7.52 -12.30
N ASP A 653 4.13 -7.92 -12.53
CA ASP A 653 5.01 -7.39 -13.58
C ASP A 653 4.65 -7.86 -15.00
N VAL A 654 3.80 -8.89 -15.15
CA VAL A 654 3.54 -9.48 -16.46
C VAL A 654 2.51 -8.63 -17.20
N ASN A 655 2.67 -8.45 -18.51
CA ASN A 655 1.81 -7.63 -19.37
C ASN A 655 0.96 -8.53 -20.28
N VAL A 656 0.04 -9.29 -19.67
CA VAL A 656 -0.87 -10.24 -20.33
C VAL A 656 -2.29 -9.99 -19.81
N ASP A 657 -3.27 -10.01 -20.72
CA ASP A 657 -4.64 -9.56 -20.51
C ASP A 657 -5.39 -10.41 -19.49
N ALA A 658 -5.12 -11.72 -19.50
CA ALA A 658 -5.75 -12.68 -18.61
C ALA A 658 -5.61 -12.31 -17.11
N GLN A 659 -4.54 -11.60 -16.71
CA GLN A 659 -4.32 -11.15 -15.32
C GLN A 659 -5.33 -10.09 -14.83
N TYR A 660 -6.09 -9.52 -15.76
CA TYR A 660 -7.18 -8.61 -15.47
C TYR A 660 -8.52 -9.34 -15.55
N HIS A 661 -9.55 -8.73 -14.97
CA HIS A 661 -10.91 -9.15 -15.24
C HIS A 661 -11.32 -8.62 -16.61
N LEU A 662 -11.48 -9.53 -17.58
CA LEU A 662 -11.91 -9.25 -18.93
C LEU A 662 -13.42 -9.43 -19.03
N ASP A 663 -14.04 -8.63 -19.90
CA ASP A 663 -15.42 -8.79 -20.34
C ASP A 663 -15.56 -8.17 -21.74
N PHE A 664 -16.69 -8.41 -22.42
CA PHE A 664 -16.89 -7.90 -23.76
C PHE A 664 -17.14 -6.39 -23.78
N ASP A 665 -16.54 -5.70 -24.75
CA ASP A 665 -16.95 -4.36 -25.14
C ASP A 665 -18.30 -4.38 -25.87
N LYS A 666 -18.85 -3.18 -26.17
CA LYS A 666 -20.15 -3.06 -26.87
C LYS A 666 -20.20 -3.72 -28.26
N ASN A 667 -19.06 -4.07 -28.84
CA ASN A 667 -18.95 -4.72 -30.15
C ASN A 667 -18.68 -6.22 -30.03
N GLY A 668 -18.63 -6.77 -28.82
CA GLY A 668 -18.34 -8.18 -28.56
C GLY A 668 -16.86 -8.55 -28.58
N LYS A 669 -15.95 -7.57 -28.49
CA LYS A 669 -14.49 -7.81 -28.41
C LYS A 669 -14.03 -7.93 -26.96
N SER A 670 -12.95 -8.67 -26.70
CA SER A 670 -12.37 -8.70 -25.36
C SER A 670 -11.87 -7.31 -24.96
N ALA A 671 -12.04 -6.96 -23.69
CA ALA A 671 -11.51 -5.74 -23.11
C ALA A 671 -11.35 -5.89 -21.59
N ILE A 672 -10.46 -5.11 -20.99
CA ILE A 672 -10.35 -5.05 -19.53
C ILE A 672 -11.57 -4.35 -18.92
N ALA A 673 -12.30 -5.08 -18.09
CA ALA A 673 -13.40 -4.56 -17.28
C ALA A 673 -12.90 -3.98 -15.95
N GLU A 674 -11.94 -4.62 -15.29
CA GLU A 674 -11.43 -4.21 -13.97
C GLU A 674 -10.01 -4.74 -13.73
N GLY A 675 -9.18 -3.94 -13.04
CA GLY A 675 -7.88 -4.37 -12.53
C GLY A 675 -7.96 -5.12 -11.20
N ASN A 676 -6.84 -5.18 -10.49
CA ASN A 676 -6.71 -5.86 -9.21
C ASN A 676 -6.47 -4.89 -8.05
N VAL A 677 -5.70 -3.82 -8.29
CA VAL A 677 -5.25 -2.86 -7.28
C VAL A 677 -6.06 -1.57 -7.40
N PRO A 678 -6.74 -1.12 -6.32
CA PRO A 678 -7.50 0.14 -6.30
C PRO A 678 -6.57 1.35 -6.36
N SER A 679 -6.94 2.36 -7.14
CA SER A 679 -6.23 3.64 -7.11
C SER A 679 -6.45 4.38 -5.78
N HIS A 680 -5.40 5.04 -5.31
CA HIS A 680 -5.43 5.95 -4.17
C HIS A 680 -5.37 7.44 -4.58
N VAL A 681 -5.71 7.76 -5.84
CA VAL A 681 -5.86 9.15 -6.32
C VAL A 681 -7.22 9.75 -5.90
N PHE A 682 -8.23 8.90 -5.64
CA PHE A 682 -9.58 9.25 -5.18
C PHE A 682 -10.46 10.01 -6.19
N ASP A 683 -10.17 9.92 -7.48
CA ASP A 683 -10.93 10.51 -8.57
C ASP A 683 -11.70 9.46 -9.38
N ILE A 684 -12.51 9.95 -10.32
CA ILE A 684 -13.19 9.11 -11.30
C ILE A 684 -12.28 9.04 -12.52
N VAL A 685 -11.89 7.82 -12.89
CA VAL A 685 -11.22 7.57 -14.17
C VAL A 685 -12.31 7.47 -15.23
N TRP A 686 -12.33 8.42 -16.17
CA TRP A 686 -13.35 8.47 -17.22
C TRP A 686 -13.01 7.55 -18.40
N PRO A 687 -14.02 6.95 -19.08
CA PRO A 687 -13.76 6.15 -20.28
C PRO A 687 -13.00 6.91 -21.37
N ALA A 688 -13.27 8.21 -21.52
CA ALA A 688 -12.54 9.06 -22.46
C ALA A 688 -11.04 9.22 -22.10
N GLN A 689 -10.71 9.29 -20.81
CA GLN A 689 -9.33 9.32 -20.32
C GLN A 689 -8.62 8.01 -20.63
N SER A 690 -9.28 6.86 -20.49
CA SER A 690 -8.71 5.57 -20.90
C SER A 690 -8.57 5.45 -22.41
N ALA A 691 -9.57 5.90 -23.18
CA ALA A 691 -9.60 5.76 -24.63
C ALA A 691 -8.45 6.49 -25.34
N VAL A 692 -8.02 7.65 -24.83
CA VAL A 692 -6.88 8.38 -25.39
C VAL A 692 -5.53 7.67 -25.18
N LEU A 693 -5.48 6.68 -24.27
CA LEU A 693 -4.29 5.86 -24.01
C LEU A 693 -4.17 4.67 -24.97
N LYS A 694 -5.23 4.38 -25.74
CA LYS A 694 -5.18 3.37 -26.79
C LYS A 694 -4.10 3.72 -27.81
N LYS A 695 -3.25 2.75 -28.14
CA LYS A 695 -2.27 2.91 -29.21
C LYS A 695 -2.96 3.18 -30.54
N ARG A 696 -2.46 4.17 -31.29
CA ARG A 696 -2.99 4.55 -32.62
C ARG A 696 -2.88 3.43 -33.64
N ASP A 697 -1.78 2.69 -33.60
CA ASP A 697 -1.59 1.49 -34.39
C ASP A 697 -2.23 0.29 -33.67
N ALA A 698 -3.44 -0.07 -34.09
CA ALA A 698 -4.18 -1.19 -33.54
C ALA A 698 -3.45 -2.55 -33.72
N SER A 699 -2.46 -2.66 -34.63
CA SER A 699 -1.65 -3.87 -34.74
C SER A 699 -0.64 -4.07 -33.61
N LYS A 700 -0.43 -3.03 -32.80
CA LYS A 700 0.50 -3.00 -31.66
C LYS A 700 -0.19 -2.73 -30.33
N GLY A 701 -1.48 -2.39 -30.36
CA GLY A 701 -2.33 -2.22 -29.19
C GLY A 701 -2.65 -3.57 -28.56
N ARG A 702 -2.78 -3.58 -27.23
CA ARG A 702 -3.25 -4.70 -26.43
C ARG A 702 -4.19 -4.19 -25.37
N ASP A 703 -5.12 -5.01 -24.91
CA ASP A 703 -6.02 -4.70 -23.81
C ASP A 703 -5.27 -4.17 -22.58
N VAL A 704 -4.19 -4.84 -22.15
CA VAL A 704 -3.32 -4.40 -21.04
C VAL A 704 -2.73 -2.99 -21.18
N ASP A 705 -2.67 -2.44 -22.38
CA ASP A 705 -2.12 -1.09 -22.61
C ASP A 705 -3.18 0.01 -22.37
N ILE A 706 -4.44 -0.36 -22.11
CA ILE A 706 -5.54 0.56 -21.80
C ILE A 706 -5.81 0.54 -20.30
N MET A 707 -5.85 1.74 -19.70
CA MET A 707 -6.17 1.90 -18.28
C MET A 707 -7.63 1.49 -18.01
N PRO A 708 -7.91 0.55 -17.09
CA PRO A 708 -9.27 0.27 -16.62
C PRO A 708 -9.89 1.54 -16.03
N ASN A 709 -11.21 1.66 -16.00
CA ASN A 709 -11.86 2.90 -15.56
C ASN A 709 -13.01 2.65 -14.58
N SER A 710 -13.52 3.72 -13.98
CA SER A 710 -14.58 3.64 -12.97
C SER A 710 -15.92 3.11 -13.52
N CYS A 711 -16.08 3.05 -14.85
CA CYS A 711 -17.32 2.65 -15.50
C CYS A 711 -17.23 1.25 -16.14
N SER A 712 -16.03 0.77 -16.47
CA SER A 712 -15.81 -0.44 -17.28
C SER A 712 -16.30 -1.72 -16.60
N LYS A 713 -16.37 -1.75 -15.27
CA LYS A 713 -16.97 -2.88 -14.56
C LYS A 713 -18.45 -3.08 -14.92
N CYS A 714 -19.20 -2.00 -15.08
CA CYS A 714 -20.66 -2.02 -15.22
C CYS A 714 -21.15 -1.80 -16.66
N HIS A 715 -20.32 -1.19 -17.52
CA HIS A 715 -20.73 -0.70 -18.83
C HIS A 715 -19.80 -1.21 -19.94
N ASP A 716 -20.37 -1.94 -20.89
CA ASP A 716 -19.68 -2.45 -22.08
C ASP A 716 -19.16 -1.32 -22.99
N PHE A 717 -19.87 -0.20 -23.12
CA PHE A 717 -19.45 0.96 -23.89
C PHE A 717 -18.24 1.69 -23.28
N ALA A 718 -18.01 1.50 -21.97
CA ALA A 718 -16.88 2.08 -21.25
C ALA A 718 -15.62 1.22 -21.35
N ARG A 719 -15.76 -0.01 -21.83
CA ARG A 719 -14.64 -0.91 -22.14
C ARG A 719 -14.14 -0.57 -23.54
N THR A 720 -12.83 -0.55 -23.69
CA THR A 720 -12.19 -0.34 -24.98
C THR A 720 -11.27 -1.51 -25.23
N SER A 721 -11.58 -2.31 -26.24
CA SER A 721 -10.65 -3.33 -26.73
C SER A 721 -9.42 -2.67 -27.33
N GLY A 722 -8.24 -3.06 -26.85
CA GLY A 722 -6.93 -2.67 -27.35
C GLY A 722 -6.44 -3.58 -28.48
N ASP A 723 -6.97 -4.79 -28.54
CA ASP A 723 -6.60 -5.84 -29.48
C ASP A 723 -7.33 -5.72 -30.84
N LYS A 724 -6.93 -6.57 -31.79
CA LYS A 724 -7.47 -6.64 -33.16
C LYS A 724 -8.63 -7.62 -33.33
N ASP A 725 -8.94 -8.34 -32.26
CA ASP A 725 -9.88 -9.45 -32.12
C ASP A 725 -11.26 -9.21 -32.73
#